data_AF-A0AAU5K688-F1
#
_entry.id   AF-A0AAU5K688-F1
#
_cell.length_a   1.000
_cell.length_b   1.000
_cell.length_c   1.000
_cell.angle_alpha   90.00
_cell.angle_beta   90.00
_cell.angle_gamma   90.00
#
_symmetry.space_group_name_H-M   'P 1'
#
loop_
_entity.id
_entity.type
_entity.pdbx_description
1 polymer ?
#
loop_
_entity_poly.entity_id
_entity_poly.type
_entity_poly.pdbx_seq_one_letter_code
_entity_poly.pdbx_strand_id
1 'polypeptide(L)'
;MSLGLFQAIAKLLPNPVLLCTADGQILAANPAATRFVIHLRAGADLFGLAAEDSDLLRLHMNHWLRSGDPLPGSLTVKDPGGQLVRFRCHGARAIWWDGPQPAVQLHMTRLDHTDQFVALSQQVIALNREVAYRRAAEAERERLLAAEKSGRARLQHLYQLTAALASAATLAQVAQAVHQTAPGALNATGVDLQLHSRRLIPSLEPDDTLFALAGNTWTDLDRRSPRTPDRANSVGVAGDHGATTAHALLQADGVELGGLLVHHRPDDGPAPEHLTAVAQQIAQAVRRAGLYEHEHRVAERLQLSLLPRLPPVTGLDLAGCYAAGTNQVKVGGDWYDVHLLDEEHIGLTIGDVAGHGLAEAAAMAQISAALRSIAMRCGHRPADVLHELNDFVGRYHPDLMATACYLVLNRRTHTLRYARAGHPPPLLITVDGKSRYLDQALAPPVGPVPEARYCEAEVAMECGDTVLLYTDGLIERRGESLDVGLDRLTALAEATVGLSAAHLCDLFLNHQPGAEFPDDRALLAVSVPAATLPAPRQAERPQRTAPSAPAPRSVSKAPTALAPASRVHRRAPATSLALAGLSGPGRTGRPTALATVEPQVSPAHPGLTNPPRGDHACCVYSDDQQWSETVTAFVGAGLAKGERVLYFTDGTQARAVVDALGTAGLDVDAALASGQLAVQGASQSYLQQLPFDPDTVIAGMRRACEDALAAGYPGLRIGGEMDWCTRSVPGAERLLEYELRLESEVFAELPLTGLCLFDRRVDIAGTAALPIAAHRTHVVPGHLGEDSRVLKPIPSPPVSPPLHVRPLREGAGAQLVGHADPDSRAYLTAALGALVRLPAAVVHLDLSGTDFLDVEALAQLVHTAGALRSEGRRLVLHRPPLSLLRAAQMFPDECSVLEMAA
;
A
#
# COMPACT_ATOMS: atom_id res chain seq x y z
N MET A 1 -34.16 47.63 9.27
CA MET A 1 -35.02 48.59 8.53
C MET A 1 -34.35 49.94 8.65
N SER A 2 -34.10 50.68 7.56
CA SER A 2 -33.50 52.02 7.66
C SER A 2 -34.55 53.07 8.06
N LEU A 3 -34.12 54.23 8.59
CA LEU A 3 -35.03 55.33 8.93
C LEU A 3 -35.89 55.78 7.73
N GLY A 4 -35.30 55.81 6.53
CA GLY A 4 -36.01 56.14 5.30
C GLY A 4 -37.09 55.11 4.94
N LEU A 5 -36.80 53.81 5.14
CA LEU A 5 -37.77 52.74 4.91
C LEU A 5 -38.92 52.79 5.94
N PHE A 6 -38.61 53.06 7.22
CA PHE A 6 -39.63 53.28 8.25
C PHE A 6 -40.57 54.43 7.89
N GLN A 7 -40.02 55.58 7.47
CA GLN A 7 -40.83 56.73 7.07
C GLN A 7 -41.69 56.42 5.83
N ALA A 8 -41.17 55.66 4.86
CA ALA A 8 -41.93 55.25 3.68
C ALA A 8 -43.12 54.35 4.04
N ILE A 9 -42.93 53.37 4.93
CA ILE A 9 -43.98 52.47 5.41
C ILE A 9 -44.98 53.24 6.28
N ALA A 10 -44.48 54.03 7.23
CA ALA A 10 -45.32 54.75 8.20
C ALA A 10 -46.21 55.80 7.54
N LYS A 11 -45.82 56.37 6.39
CA LYS A 11 -46.64 57.27 5.57
C LYS A 11 -47.98 56.66 5.15
N LEU A 12 -48.03 55.34 4.96
CA LEU A 12 -49.22 54.61 4.54
C LEU A 12 -50.15 54.26 5.71
N LEU A 13 -49.69 54.43 6.95
CA LEU A 13 -50.48 54.09 8.13
C LEU A 13 -51.48 55.21 8.45
N PRO A 14 -52.77 54.87 8.69
CA PRO A 14 -53.82 55.86 8.93
C PRO A 14 -53.74 56.48 10.34
N ASN A 15 -53.09 55.79 11.27
CA ASN A 15 -52.93 56.19 12.67
C ASN A 15 -51.56 56.84 12.93
N PRO A 16 -51.45 57.75 13.92
CA PRO A 16 -50.16 58.32 14.31
C PRO A 16 -49.12 57.28 14.71
N VAL A 17 -47.94 57.37 14.12
CA VAL A 17 -46.77 56.58 14.52
C VAL A 17 -45.57 57.49 14.70
N LEU A 18 -44.89 57.33 15.82
CA LEU A 18 -43.68 58.05 16.18
C LEU A 18 -42.51 57.08 16.38
N LEU A 19 -41.31 57.54 16.07
CA LEU A 19 -40.06 56.95 16.53
C LEU A 19 -39.39 57.99 17.42
N CYS A 20 -39.13 57.65 18.67
CA CYS A 20 -38.58 58.57 19.66
C CYS A 20 -37.40 57.94 20.39
N THR A 21 -36.36 58.71 20.69
CA THR A 21 -35.27 58.29 21.57
C THR A 21 -35.72 58.22 23.03
N ALA A 22 -34.90 57.59 23.87
CA ALA A 22 -35.13 57.48 25.31
C ALA A 22 -35.27 58.83 26.04
N ASP A 23 -34.62 59.87 25.52
CA ASP A 23 -34.65 61.25 26.05
C ASP A 23 -35.78 62.10 25.45
N GLY A 24 -36.69 61.51 24.67
CA GLY A 24 -37.92 62.15 24.21
C GLY A 24 -37.83 62.83 22.85
N GLN A 25 -36.66 62.84 22.20
CA GLN A 25 -36.52 63.42 20.86
C GLN A 25 -37.26 62.57 19.82
N ILE A 26 -38.18 63.18 19.08
CA ILE A 26 -38.90 62.52 17.99
C ILE A 26 -37.98 62.44 16.76
N LEU A 27 -37.50 61.24 16.42
CA LEU A 27 -36.65 60.98 15.26
C LEU A 27 -37.45 60.95 13.95
N ALA A 28 -38.68 60.42 14.01
CA ALA A 28 -39.58 60.39 12.86
C ALA A 28 -41.04 60.37 13.33
N ALA A 29 -41.90 61.02 12.55
CA ALA A 29 -43.35 61.02 12.75
C ALA A 29 -44.04 60.86 11.39
N ASN A 30 -45.11 60.09 11.32
CA ASN A 30 -45.86 59.95 10.08
C ASN A 30 -46.85 61.11 9.85
N PRO A 31 -47.36 61.32 8.62
CA PRO A 31 -48.29 62.42 8.33
C PRO A 31 -49.60 62.35 9.13
N ALA A 32 -49.99 61.18 9.64
CA ALA A 32 -51.13 61.07 10.54
C ALA A 32 -50.83 61.78 11.87
N ALA A 33 -49.67 61.55 12.48
CA ALA A 33 -49.28 62.22 13.73
C ALA A 33 -49.39 63.75 13.64
N THR A 34 -48.84 64.36 12.58
CA THR A 34 -48.92 65.81 12.36
C THR A 34 -50.32 66.31 11.99
N ARG A 35 -51.17 65.46 11.40
CA ARG A 35 -52.57 65.81 11.12
C ARG A 35 -53.42 65.89 12.39
N PHE A 36 -53.15 65.02 13.35
CA PHE A 36 -53.86 65.02 14.64
C PHE A 36 -53.32 66.06 15.61
N VAL A 37 -52.00 66.23 15.69
CA VAL A 37 -51.34 67.28 16.47
C VAL A 37 -50.14 67.78 15.67
N ILE A 38 -50.20 69.01 15.15
CA ILE A 38 -49.19 69.57 14.24
C ILE A 38 -47.76 69.60 14.82
N HIS A 39 -47.65 69.63 16.15
CA HIS A 39 -46.38 69.64 16.87
C HIS A 39 -45.73 68.25 17.02
N LEU A 40 -46.45 67.16 16.76
CA LEU A 40 -45.90 65.80 16.74
C LEU A 40 -45.15 65.53 15.42
N ARG A 41 -43.98 66.15 15.28
CA ARG A 41 -43.12 66.09 14.08
C ARG A 41 -41.69 65.71 14.44
N ALA A 42 -40.93 65.22 13.46
CA ALA A 42 -39.51 64.93 13.63
C ALA A 42 -38.75 66.18 14.12
N GLY A 43 -37.83 66.00 15.07
CA GLY A 43 -37.06 67.05 15.74
C GLY A 43 -37.74 67.70 16.94
N ALA A 44 -39.02 67.40 17.23
CA ALA A 44 -39.69 67.91 18.42
C ALA A 44 -39.34 67.10 19.68
N ASP A 45 -39.49 67.73 20.86
CA ASP A 45 -39.36 67.08 22.16
C ASP A 45 -40.73 66.57 22.63
N LEU A 46 -40.87 65.25 22.73
CA LEU A 46 -42.10 64.60 23.16
C LEU A 46 -42.44 64.92 24.62
N PHE A 47 -41.45 65.08 25.50
CA PHE A 47 -41.71 65.38 26.92
C PHE A 47 -42.28 66.80 27.08
N GLY A 48 -41.74 67.78 26.35
CA GLY A 48 -42.28 69.14 26.34
C GLY A 48 -43.69 69.28 25.74
N LEU A 49 -44.09 68.34 24.89
CA LEU A 49 -45.44 68.31 24.28
C LEU A 49 -46.47 67.55 25.11
N ALA A 50 -46.01 66.66 26.00
CA ALA A 50 -46.88 65.90 26.86
C ALA A 50 -47.54 66.80 27.93
N ALA A 51 -48.81 66.53 28.22
CA ALA A 51 -49.53 67.13 29.33
C ALA A 51 -49.39 66.34 30.64
N GLU A 52 -48.82 65.14 30.56
CA GLU A 52 -48.56 64.25 31.69
C GLU A 52 -47.27 64.65 32.41
N ASP A 53 -47.11 64.22 33.66
CA ASP A 53 -45.88 64.40 34.42
C ASP A 53 -44.69 63.79 33.64
N SER A 54 -43.67 64.60 33.37
CA SER A 54 -42.47 64.20 32.63
C SER A 54 -41.78 62.98 33.25
N ASP A 55 -41.84 62.82 34.57
CA ASP A 55 -41.23 61.67 35.25
C ASP A 55 -42.02 60.38 35.00
N LEU A 56 -43.35 60.48 34.91
CA LEU A 56 -44.22 59.35 34.59
C LEU A 56 -44.06 58.92 33.12
N LEU A 57 -43.92 59.87 32.19
CA LEU A 57 -43.68 59.56 30.78
C LEU A 57 -42.28 58.97 30.56
N ARG A 58 -41.26 59.41 31.31
CA ARG A 58 -39.93 58.78 31.33
C ARG A 58 -40.00 57.34 31.84
N LEU A 59 -40.82 57.06 32.83
CA LEU A 59 -41.04 55.70 33.34
C LEU A 59 -41.66 54.80 32.26
N HIS A 60 -42.67 55.28 31.55
CA HIS A 60 -43.27 54.55 30.41
C HIS A 60 -42.27 54.33 29.26
N MET A 61 -41.47 55.35 28.92
CA MET A 61 -40.39 55.23 27.92
C MET A 61 -39.40 54.12 28.28
N ASN A 62 -38.92 54.13 29.52
CA ASN A 62 -37.98 53.13 30.02
C ASN A 62 -38.60 51.72 30.05
N HIS A 63 -39.88 51.61 30.33
CA HIS A 63 -40.61 50.34 30.27
C HIS A 63 -40.68 49.80 28.84
N TRP A 64 -41.06 50.65 27.87
CA TRP A 64 -41.11 50.28 26.46
C TRP A 64 -39.74 49.95 25.85
N LEU A 65 -38.67 50.63 26.27
CA LEU A 65 -37.30 50.33 25.85
C LEU A 65 -36.80 48.97 26.33
N ARG A 66 -37.26 48.51 27.50
CA ARG A 66 -36.89 47.21 28.05
C ARG A 66 -37.71 46.07 27.43
N SER A 67 -38.84 46.38 26.79
CA SER A 67 -39.72 45.41 26.15
C SER A 67 -39.40 45.24 24.66
N GLY A 68 -39.27 43.99 24.22
CA GLY A 68 -39.21 43.62 22.80
C GLY A 68 -40.59 43.57 22.12
N ASP A 69 -41.65 43.43 22.92
CA ASP A 69 -43.04 43.39 22.45
C ASP A 69 -43.77 44.73 22.72
N PRO A 70 -44.75 45.13 21.88
CA PRO A 70 -45.52 46.36 22.10
C PRO A 70 -46.35 46.28 23.38
N LEU A 71 -46.06 47.17 24.34
CA LEU A 71 -46.82 47.27 25.59
C LEU A 71 -47.78 48.45 25.54
N PRO A 72 -48.99 48.30 26.11
CA PRO A 72 -49.97 49.38 26.13
C PRO A 72 -49.53 50.52 27.04
N GLY A 73 -49.99 51.71 26.72
CA GLY A 73 -49.94 52.90 27.58
C GLY A 73 -50.86 53.98 27.06
N SER A 74 -50.79 55.15 27.66
CA SER A 74 -51.48 56.34 27.18
C SER A 74 -50.51 57.50 27.05
N LEU A 75 -50.82 58.40 26.14
CA LEU A 75 -50.10 59.66 26.01
C LEU A 75 -51.11 60.78 25.79
N THR A 76 -51.05 61.80 26.63
CA THR A 76 -51.85 63.02 26.48
C THR A 76 -50.94 64.15 26.00
N VAL A 77 -51.26 64.74 24.85
CA VAL A 77 -50.45 65.79 24.19
C VAL A 77 -51.27 67.07 24.09
N LYS A 78 -50.62 68.22 24.28
CA LYS A 78 -51.24 69.54 24.07
C LYS A 78 -51.22 69.89 22.58
N ASP A 79 -52.38 70.29 22.05
CA ASP A 79 -52.47 70.84 20.70
C ASP A 79 -52.04 72.34 20.66
N PRO A 80 -51.94 72.97 19.47
CA PRO A 80 -51.56 74.38 19.35
C PRO A 80 -52.49 75.38 20.04
N GLY A 81 -53.76 75.00 20.27
CA GLY A 81 -54.76 75.81 20.97
C GLY A 81 -54.76 75.59 22.49
N GLY A 82 -53.88 74.71 23.00
CA GLY A 82 -53.82 74.32 24.41
C GLY A 82 -54.83 73.23 24.81
N GLN A 83 -55.56 72.66 23.86
CA GLN A 83 -56.51 71.58 24.11
C GLN A 83 -55.76 70.24 24.31
N LEU A 84 -56.21 69.45 25.29
CA LEU A 84 -55.62 68.15 25.59
C LEU A 84 -56.16 67.06 24.66
N VAL A 85 -55.27 66.43 23.90
CA VAL A 85 -55.59 65.29 23.04
C VAL A 85 -55.03 64.02 23.65
N ARG A 86 -55.91 63.06 23.98
CA ARG A 86 -55.51 61.80 24.61
C ARG A 86 -55.43 60.67 23.59
N PHE A 87 -54.30 59.96 23.61
CA PHE A 87 -54.04 58.80 22.80
C PHE A 87 -53.89 57.54 23.66
N ARG A 88 -54.35 56.41 23.14
CA ARG A 88 -53.84 55.09 23.54
C ARG A 88 -52.62 54.80 22.69
N CYS A 89 -51.56 54.31 23.33
CA CYS A 89 -50.28 54.05 22.70
C CYS A 89 -49.88 52.59 22.92
N HIS A 90 -49.21 52.02 21.93
CA HIS A 90 -48.39 50.83 22.11
C HIS A 90 -46.95 51.20 21.79
N GLY A 91 -46.07 51.04 22.79
CA GLY A 91 -44.64 51.28 22.64
C GLY A 91 -43.85 49.99 22.70
N ALA A 92 -42.89 49.85 21.79
CA ALA A 92 -41.89 48.79 21.81
C ALA A 92 -40.52 49.37 21.47
N ARG A 93 -39.45 48.75 21.99
CA ARG A 93 -38.11 49.04 21.51
C ARG A 93 -38.05 48.82 20.01
N ALA A 94 -37.60 49.82 19.26
CA ALA A 94 -37.34 49.71 17.84
C ALA A 94 -36.05 48.88 17.64
N ILE A 95 -36.13 47.55 17.73
CA ILE A 95 -34.97 46.65 17.61
C ILE A 95 -34.24 46.76 16.26
N TRP A 96 -34.91 47.33 15.26
CA TRP A 96 -34.37 47.57 13.93
C TRP A 96 -33.55 48.86 13.84
N TRP A 97 -33.63 49.75 14.84
CA TRP A 97 -32.92 51.02 14.90
C TRP A 97 -31.50 50.81 15.43
N ASP A 98 -30.52 51.24 14.65
CA ASP A 98 -29.08 51.11 14.89
C ASP A 98 -28.39 52.46 15.16
N GLY A 99 -29.17 53.51 15.43
CA GLY A 99 -28.63 54.82 15.79
C GLY A 99 -27.98 54.87 17.18
N PRO A 100 -27.27 55.97 17.49
CA PRO A 100 -26.40 56.08 18.67
C PRO A 100 -27.13 55.98 20.00
N GLN A 101 -28.43 56.30 20.04
CA GLN A 101 -29.29 56.10 21.21
C GLN A 101 -30.42 55.13 20.88
N PRO A 102 -30.83 54.27 21.83
CA PRO A 102 -31.95 53.37 21.63
C PRO A 102 -33.25 54.16 21.46
N ALA A 103 -34.11 53.68 20.57
CA ALA A 103 -35.38 54.33 20.24
C ALA A 103 -36.57 53.40 20.51
N VAL A 104 -37.71 54.02 20.79
CA VAL A 104 -39.02 53.37 20.90
C VAL A 104 -39.87 53.79 19.72
N GLN A 105 -40.55 52.80 19.14
CA GLN A 105 -41.59 53.03 18.17
C GLN A 105 -42.94 53.06 18.88
N LEU A 106 -43.63 54.19 18.80
CA LEU A 106 -44.95 54.41 19.40
C LEU A 106 -46.02 54.40 18.32
N HIS A 107 -46.98 53.48 18.44
CA HIS A 107 -48.20 53.49 17.63
C HIS A 107 -49.33 54.04 18.47
N MET A 108 -49.99 55.09 17.99
CA MET A 108 -50.97 55.82 18.77
C MET A 108 -52.33 55.81 18.08
N THR A 109 -53.40 55.80 18.86
CA THR A 109 -54.78 55.90 18.36
C THR A 109 -55.57 56.81 19.28
N ARG A 110 -56.35 57.73 18.71
CA ARG A 110 -57.13 58.69 19.49
C ARG A 110 -58.22 57.94 20.25
N LEU A 111 -58.45 58.32 21.51
CA LEU A 111 -59.27 57.55 22.46
C LEU A 111 -60.78 57.50 22.11
N ASP A 112 -61.21 58.19 21.05
CA ASP A 112 -62.58 58.34 20.56
C ASP A 112 -62.91 57.51 19.31
N HIS A 113 -62.00 56.66 18.81
CA HIS A 113 -62.26 55.69 17.74
C HIS A 113 -61.91 54.27 18.19
N THR A 114 -62.90 53.38 18.36
CA THR A 114 -62.72 52.18 19.23
C THR A 114 -62.42 50.83 18.56
N ASP A 115 -62.53 50.62 17.23
CA ASP A 115 -62.49 49.23 16.70
C ASP A 115 -61.32 48.84 15.75
N GLN A 116 -60.40 49.75 15.38
CA GLN A 116 -59.31 49.43 14.42
C GLN A 116 -57.93 49.12 15.04
N PHE A 117 -57.83 49.07 16.37
CA PHE A 117 -56.55 49.05 17.10
C PHE A 117 -55.92 47.65 17.24
N VAL A 118 -56.72 46.61 17.40
CA VAL A 118 -56.23 45.23 17.62
C VAL A 118 -55.65 44.62 16.33
N ALA A 119 -56.30 44.86 15.19
CA ALA A 119 -55.88 44.31 13.89
C ALA A 119 -54.54 44.89 13.40
N LEU A 120 -54.32 46.20 13.56
CA LEU A 120 -53.08 46.85 13.17
C LEU A 120 -51.90 46.40 14.07
N SER A 121 -52.15 46.17 15.36
CA SER A 121 -51.13 45.68 16.31
C SER A 121 -50.67 44.26 15.97
N GLN A 122 -51.60 43.37 15.61
CA GLN A 122 -51.27 42.00 15.19
C GLN A 122 -50.43 41.97 13.90
N GLN A 123 -50.71 42.83 12.92
CA GLN A 123 -49.91 42.93 11.69
C GLN A 123 -48.48 43.42 11.93
N VAL A 124 -48.29 44.40 12.81
CA VAL A 124 -46.95 44.93 13.12
C VAL A 124 -46.11 43.92 13.90
N ILE A 125 -46.72 43.18 14.84
CA ILE A 125 -46.05 42.10 15.57
C ILE A 125 -45.63 40.98 14.61
N ALA A 126 -46.49 40.61 13.65
CA ALA A 126 -46.18 39.59 12.65
C ALA A 126 -44.98 40.01 11.77
N LEU A 127 -44.96 41.25 11.28
CA LEU A 127 -43.89 41.74 10.41
C LEU A 127 -42.54 41.84 11.11
N ASN A 128 -42.50 42.30 12.37
CA ASN A 128 -41.26 42.37 13.15
C ASN A 128 -40.69 40.98 13.45
N ARG A 129 -41.56 39.99 13.74
CA ARG A 129 -41.13 38.59 13.91
C ARG A 129 -40.56 38.02 12.62
N GLU A 130 -41.18 38.30 11.48
CA GLU A 130 -40.70 37.80 10.19
C GLU A 130 -39.33 38.37 9.80
N VAL A 131 -39.08 39.66 10.03
CA VAL A 131 -37.78 40.29 9.75
C VAL A 131 -36.68 39.76 10.67
N ALA A 132 -36.97 39.54 11.95
CA ALA A 132 -36.02 38.95 12.89
C ALA A 132 -35.66 37.50 12.50
N TYR A 133 -36.67 36.71 12.09
CA TYR A 133 -36.46 35.35 11.60
C TYR A 133 -35.58 35.31 10.35
N ARG A 134 -35.82 36.19 9.36
CA ARG A 134 -35.00 36.24 8.13
C ARG A 134 -33.54 36.58 8.41
N ARG A 135 -33.25 37.54 9.30
CA ARG A 135 -31.86 37.87 9.69
C ARG A 135 -31.15 36.74 10.42
N ALA A 136 -31.85 36.05 11.32
CA ALA A 136 -31.29 34.88 12.00
C ALA A 136 -30.98 33.76 10.99
N ALA A 137 -31.88 33.53 10.03
CA ALA A 137 -31.67 32.55 8.97
C ALA A 137 -30.51 32.92 8.03
N GLU A 138 -30.35 34.19 7.67
CA GLU A 138 -29.23 34.67 6.85
C GLU A 138 -27.88 34.53 7.57
N ALA A 139 -27.79 34.93 8.84
CA ALA A 139 -26.57 34.79 9.65
C ALA A 139 -26.19 33.32 9.86
N GLU A 140 -27.17 32.45 10.11
CA GLU A 140 -26.94 31.02 10.23
C GLU A 140 -26.47 30.41 8.90
N ARG A 141 -27.07 30.81 7.78
CA ARG A 141 -26.66 30.37 6.44
C ARG A 141 -25.21 30.78 6.12
N GLU A 142 -24.80 32.01 6.45
CA GLU A 142 -23.41 32.45 6.26
C GLU A 142 -22.43 31.65 7.12
N ARG A 143 -22.83 31.33 8.37
CA ARG A 143 -22.03 30.51 9.27
C ARG A 143 -21.86 29.08 8.75
N LEU A 144 -22.94 28.46 8.26
CA LEU A 144 -22.92 27.14 7.64
C LEU A 144 -22.05 27.11 6.37
N LEU A 145 -22.17 28.12 5.50
CA LEU A 145 -21.33 28.22 4.30
C LEU A 145 -19.84 28.41 4.62
N ALA A 146 -19.50 29.16 5.67
CA ALA A 146 -18.12 29.33 6.11
C ALA A 146 -17.56 28.03 6.69
N ALA A 147 -18.36 27.32 7.50
CA ALA A 147 -18.00 26.01 8.04
C ALA A 147 -17.81 24.96 6.93
N GLU A 148 -18.73 24.91 5.95
CA GLU A 148 -18.63 24.03 4.78
C GLU A 148 -17.36 24.30 3.96
N LYS A 149 -17.07 25.57 3.66
CA LYS A 149 -15.84 25.95 2.93
C LYS A 149 -14.56 25.56 3.68
N SER A 150 -14.53 25.79 5.00
CA SER A 150 -13.38 25.40 5.84
C SER A 150 -13.23 23.88 5.90
N GLY A 151 -14.33 23.14 6.02
CA GLY A 151 -14.35 21.67 5.98
C GLY A 151 -13.84 21.12 4.65
N ARG A 152 -14.29 21.68 3.53
CA ARG A 152 -13.84 21.29 2.18
C ARG A 152 -12.36 21.56 1.95
N ALA A 153 -11.85 22.73 2.38
CA ALA A 153 -10.43 23.04 2.30
C ALA A 153 -9.58 22.06 3.14
N ARG A 154 -10.05 21.71 4.35
CA ARG A 154 -9.38 20.74 5.21
C ARG A 154 -9.35 19.34 4.61
N LEU A 155 -10.47 18.87 4.04
CA LEU A 155 -10.54 17.60 3.32
C LEU A 155 -9.55 17.59 2.14
N GLN A 156 -9.49 18.68 1.37
CA GLN A 156 -8.54 18.79 0.26
C GLN A 156 -7.08 18.67 0.73
N HIS A 157 -6.71 19.32 1.84
CA HIS A 157 -5.35 19.18 2.41
C HIS A 157 -5.06 17.78 2.95
N LEU A 158 -6.04 17.11 3.55
CA LEU A 158 -5.90 15.71 3.96
C LEU A 158 -5.72 14.77 2.75
N TYR A 159 -6.47 14.97 1.67
CA TYR A 159 -6.28 14.22 0.43
C TYR A 159 -4.88 14.45 -0.16
N GLN A 160 -4.39 15.69 -0.15
CA GLN A 160 -3.03 16.01 -0.62
C GLN A 160 -1.97 15.33 0.24
N LEU A 161 -2.09 15.36 1.57
CA LEU A 161 -1.18 14.66 2.48
C LEU A 161 -1.22 13.15 2.24
N THR A 162 -2.41 12.55 2.16
CA THR A 162 -2.57 11.11 1.94
C THR A 162 -1.96 10.68 0.61
N ALA A 163 -2.21 11.42 -0.46
CA ALA A 163 -1.64 11.14 -1.78
C ALA A 163 -0.10 11.29 -1.79
N ALA A 164 0.43 12.35 -1.17
CA ALA A 164 1.86 12.59 -1.08
C ALA A 164 2.55 11.48 -0.27
N LEU A 165 1.99 11.10 0.87
CA LEU A 165 2.47 9.97 1.68
C LEU A 165 2.37 8.64 0.93
N ALA A 166 1.30 8.40 0.17
CA ALA A 166 1.15 7.19 -0.63
C ALA A 166 2.24 7.09 -1.71
N SER A 167 2.57 8.20 -2.38
CA SER A 167 3.61 8.27 -3.41
C SER A 167 5.05 8.23 -2.88
N ALA A 168 5.26 8.45 -1.58
CA ALA A 168 6.58 8.48 -1.00
C ALA A 168 7.15 7.07 -0.82
N ALA A 169 8.25 6.79 -1.52
CA ALA A 169 8.99 5.54 -1.45
C ALA A 169 10.13 5.57 -0.42
N THR A 170 10.70 6.75 -0.14
CA THR A 170 11.83 6.91 0.80
C THR A 170 11.46 7.74 2.03
N LEU A 171 12.20 7.57 3.13
CA LEU A 171 12.01 8.37 4.35
C LEU A 171 12.17 9.88 4.11
N ALA A 172 13.07 10.27 3.21
CA ALA A 172 13.25 11.67 2.83
C ALA A 172 12.01 12.24 2.10
N GLN A 173 11.41 11.47 1.20
CA GLN A 173 10.17 11.85 0.51
C GLN A 173 9.00 11.92 1.50
N VAL A 174 8.90 11.00 2.46
CA VAL A 174 7.90 11.04 3.52
C VAL A 174 8.07 12.31 4.36
N ALA A 175 9.29 12.61 4.81
CA ALA A 175 9.58 13.81 5.58
C ALA A 175 9.23 15.09 4.80
N GLN A 176 9.58 15.14 3.52
CA GLN A 176 9.25 16.25 2.64
C GLN A 176 7.73 16.41 2.47
N ALA A 177 6.99 15.33 2.25
CA ALA A 177 5.54 15.34 2.14
C ALA A 177 4.89 15.87 3.43
N VAL A 178 5.36 15.42 4.60
CA VAL A 178 4.90 15.89 5.91
C VAL A 178 5.12 17.39 6.05
N HIS A 179 6.34 17.88 5.80
CA HIS A 179 6.66 19.31 5.92
C HIS A 179 5.84 20.20 4.98
N GLN A 180 5.54 19.71 3.79
CA GLN A 180 4.81 20.48 2.78
C GLN A 180 3.29 20.50 2.98
N THR A 181 2.71 19.39 3.46
CA THR A 181 1.24 19.21 3.41
C THR A 181 0.58 19.07 4.78
N ALA A 182 1.28 18.57 5.80
CA ALA A 182 0.72 18.41 7.14
C ALA A 182 0.32 19.73 7.81
N PRO A 183 1.02 20.88 7.64
CA PRO A 183 0.58 22.14 8.23
C PRO A 183 -0.83 22.56 7.79
N GLY A 184 -1.16 22.42 6.50
CA GLY A 184 -2.49 22.75 5.96
C GLY A 184 -3.57 21.78 6.43
N ALA A 185 -3.23 20.49 6.60
CA ALA A 185 -4.17 19.49 7.11
C ALA A 185 -4.51 19.73 8.60
N LEU A 186 -3.52 20.18 9.39
CA LEU A 186 -3.61 20.33 10.84
C LEU A 186 -3.97 21.75 11.32
N ASN A 187 -4.24 22.70 10.42
CA ASN A 187 -4.33 24.14 10.73
C ASN A 187 -3.12 24.65 11.54
N ALA A 188 -1.94 24.13 11.23
CA ALA A 188 -0.71 24.44 11.95
C ALA A 188 0.10 25.51 11.19
N THR A 189 0.87 26.30 11.93
CA THR A 189 1.86 27.22 11.35
C THR A 189 3.14 26.51 10.92
N GLY A 190 3.37 25.29 11.42
CA GLY A 190 4.51 24.45 11.07
C GLY A 190 4.48 23.11 11.79
N VAL A 191 5.29 22.17 11.32
CA VAL A 191 5.44 20.85 11.94
C VAL A 191 6.91 20.47 12.01
N ASP A 192 7.31 19.74 13.05
CA ASP A 192 8.62 19.08 13.12
C ASP A 192 8.42 17.56 13.23
N LEU A 193 9.00 16.83 12.27
CA LEU A 193 9.03 15.37 12.28
C LEU A 193 10.26 14.88 13.06
N GLN A 194 10.03 14.00 14.04
CA GLN A 194 11.08 13.38 14.86
C GLN A 194 10.99 11.87 14.76
N LEU A 195 12.11 11.18 14.46
CA LEU A 195 12.12 9.75 14.18
C LEU A 195 13.25 9.02 14.94
N HIS A 196 12.95 7.80 15.37
CA HIS A 196 13.91 6.80 15.85
C HIS A 196 14.44 5.97 14.69
N SER A 197 15.40 6.54 14.00
CA SER A 197 16.23 5.95 12.97
C SER A 197 16.58 4.46 13.16
N ARG A 198 17.03 4.04 14.36
CA ARG A 198 17.42 2.64 14.67
C ARG A 198 16.23 1.70 14.83
N ARG A 199 15.04 2.22 15.14
CA ARG A 199 13.80 1.44 15.21
C ARG A 199 13.17 1.27 13.83
N LEU A 200 13.46 2.19 12.91
CA LEU A 200 13.00 2.14 11.53
C LEU A 200 13.85 1.22 10.67
N ILE A 201 15.17 1.35 10.80
CA ILE A 201 16.12 0.59 10.00
C ILE A 201 17.08 -0.08 10.98
N PRO A 202 16.90 -1.38 11.24
CA PRO A 202 17.84 -2.15 12.04
C PRO A 202 19.28 -2.02 11.54
N SER A 203 20.21 -1.84 12.47
CA SER A 203 21.65 -1.86 12.17
C SER A 203 22.04 -3.27 11.73
N LEU A 204 22.75 -3.37 10.62
CA LEU A 204 23.26 -4.66 10.14
C LEU A 204 24.71 -4.89 10.59
N GLU A 205 25.41 -3.85 11.02
CA GLU A 205 26.74 -3.94 11.64
C GLU A 205 26.88 -3.06 12.90
N PRO A 206 27.88 -3.29 13.78
CA PRO A 206 28.11 -2.48 14.98
C PRO A 206 28.49 -1.01 14.70
N ASP A 207 29.08 -0.72 13.54
CA ASP A 207 29.62 0.61 13.16
C ASP A 207 28.82 1.30 12.03
N ASP A 208 27.54 0.95 11.86
CA ASP A 208 26.67 1.48 10.82
C ASP A 208 26.40 3.00 11.07
N THR A 209 27.16 3.88 10.39
CA THR A 209 27.13 5.35 10.56
C THR A 209 26.08 6.07 9.72
N LEU A 210 25.12 5.31 9.16
CA LEU A 210 24.19 5.69 8.09
C LEU A 210 23.39 6.96 8.28
N PHE A 211 23.11 7.34 9.52
CA PHE A 211 22.24 8.48 9.75
C PHE A 211 22.89 9.82 9.34
N ALA A 212 24.16 9.85 8.91
CA ALA A 212 24.96 11.05 8.71
C ALA A 212 24.57 11.87 7.48
N LEU A 213 23.89 11.25 6.52
CA LEU A 213 23.58 11.83 5.21
C LEU A 213 22.12 12.29 5.06
N ALA A 214 21.25 12.02 6.03
CA ALA A 214 19.88 12.55 6.07
C ALA A 214 19.90 14.05 6.46
N GLY A 215 20.33 14.91 5.54
CA GLY A 215 20.34 16.35 5.73
C GLY A 215 18.95 16.87 6.14
N ASN A 216 18.88 17.64 7.23
CA ASN A 216 17.84 18.58 7.69
C ASN A 216 16.33 18.23 7.53
N THR A 217 15.94 17.03 7.10
CA THR A 217 14.57 16.69 6.69
C THR A 217 13.74 16.15 7.86
N TRP A 218 14.36 15.54 8.86
CA TRP A 218 13.72 15.20 10.14
C TRP A 218 14.73 15.26 11.28
N THR A 219 14.25 15.26 12.52
CA THR A 219 15.10 15.14 13.72
C THR A 219 15.29 13.68 14.08
N ASP A 220 16.52 13.19 14.04
CA ASP A 220 16.86 11.86 14.53
C ASP A 220 16.99 11.86 16.07
N LEU A 221 16.13 11.10 16.73
CA LEU A 221 16.08 10.98 18.19
C LEU A 221 17.20 10.09 18.75
N ASP A 222 17.74 9.16 17.97
CA ASP A 222 18.77 8.21 18.41
C ASP A 222 20.18 8.84 18.41
N ARG A 223 20.32 10.05 17.83
CA ARG A 223 21.57 10.83 17.80
C ARG A 223 21.76 11.77 18.98
N ARG A 224 20.72 12.04 19.77
CA ARG A 224 20.81 12.98 20.89
C ARG A 224 21.49 12.32 22.09
N SER A 225 22.55 12.97 22.60
CA SER A 225 23.27 12.56 23.82
C SER A 225 22.35 12.61 25.06
N PRO A 226 22.56 11.80 26.12
CA PRO A 226 21.61 11.55 27.23
C PRO A 226 21.37 12.70 28.22
N ARG A 227 21.56 13.96 27.84
CA ARG A 227 21.38 15.12 28.73
C ARG A 227 20.37 16.11 28.18
N THR A 228 19.09 15.79 28.34
CA THR A 228 17.99 16.72 28.72
C THR A 228 16.70 15.92 28.95
N PRO A 229 15.83 16.36 29.88
CA PRO A 229 15.01 15.46 30.68
C PRO A 229 13.78 14.92 29.96
N ASP A 230 13.41 13.72 30.40
CA ASP A 230 12.15 13.02 30.21
C ASP A 230 10.94 13.98 30.21
N ARG A 231 10.34 14.21 29.04
CA ARG A 231 9.09 14.98 28.88
C ARG A 231 7.90 14.06 28.64
N ALA A 232 7.89 12.90 29.30
CA ALA A 232 6.70 12.04 29.40
C ALA A 232 5.57 12.67 30.24
N ASN A 233 5.75 13.86 30.83
CA ASN A 233 4.67 14.64 31.45
C ASN A 233 5.07 16.13 31.54
N SER A 234 4.68 16.96 30.57
CA SER A 234 4.66 18.42 30.79
C SER A 234 3.51 19.07 30.04
N VAL A 235 2.42 19.30 30.77
CA VAL A 235 1.49 20.40 30.51
C VAL A 235 2.29 21.71 30.51
N GLY A 236 2.17 22.48 29.43
CA GLY A 236 2.41 23.93 29.36
C GLY A 236 3.81 24.45 29.70
N VAL A 237 4.59 24.82 28.68
CA VAL A 237 5.52 25.96 28.78
C VAL A 237 5.37 26.80 27.52
N ALA A 238 4.81 27.99 27.68
CA ALA A 238 4.74 29.01 26.64
C ALA A 238 6.16 29.40 26.22
N GLY A 239 6.51 29.07 24.98
CA GLY A 239 7.62 29.73 24.30
C GLY A 239 7.21 31.15 23.92
N ASP A 240 8.09 32.10 24.19
CA ASP A 240 8.04 33.46 23.70
C ASP A 240 7.61 33.43 22.21
N HIS A 241 6.65 34.28 21.78
CA HIS A 241 6.00 34.34 20.45
C HIS A 241 4.60 33.69 20.26
N GLY A 242 3.82 33.46 21.32
CA GLY A 242 2.36 33.26 21.20
C GLY A 242 1.88 32.01 20.42
N ALA A 243 2.78 31.08 20.10
CA ALA A 243 2.48 29.80 19.46
C ALA A 243 2.41 28.67 20.50
N THR A 244 1.38 27.83 20.40
CA THR A 244 1.20 26.62 21.21
C THR A 244 1.74 25.42 20.42
N THR A 245 2.26 24.39 21.10
CA THR A 245 2.76 23.18 20.43
C THR A 245 1.99 21.97 20.91
N ALA A 246 1.39 21.23 19.97
CA ALA A 246 0.80 19.92 20.20
C ALA A 246 1.81 18.83 19.80
N HIS A 247 1.73 17.66 20.44
CA HIS A 247 2.61 16.54 20.17
C HIS A 247 1.79 15.27 19.97
N ALA A 248 2.15 14.48 18.97
CA ALA A 248 1.55 13.18 18.70
C ALA A 248 2.62 12.12 18.48
N LEU A 249 2.42 10.94 19.07
CA LEU A 249 3.32 9.81 18.88
C LEU A 249 3.07 9.16 17.52
N LEU A 250 4.16 8.82 16.85
CA LEU A 250 4.14 8.03 15.63
C LEU A 250 4.32 6.56 16.02
N GLN A 251 3.22 5.80 16.04
CA GLN A 251 3.22 4.39 16.39
C GLN A 251 2.65 3.55 15.24
N ALA A 252 3.34 2.47 14.90
CA ALA A 252 2.87 1.44 13.97
C ALA A 252 3.25 0.06 14.51
N ASP A 253 2.32 -0.90 14.44
CA ASP A 253 2.50 -2.29 14.93
C ASP A 253 2.97 -2.39 16.39
N GLY A 254 2.53 -1.47 17.25
CA GLY A 254 2.95 -1.41 18.65
C GLY A 254 4.37 -0.90 18.88
N VAL A 255 5.07 -0.43 17.83
CA VAL A 255 6.41 0.18 17.92
C VAL A 255 6.29 1.69 17.80
N GLU A 256 6.89 2.41 18.77
CA GLU A 256 7.04 3.87 18.68
C GLU A 256 8.20 4.22 17.76
N LEU A 257 7.86 4.83 16.64
CA LEU A 257 8.77 5.25 15.58
C LEU A 257 9.29 6.68 15.80
N GLY A 258 8.64 7.47 16.63
CA GLY A 258 9.01 8.85 16.93
C GLY A 258 7.81 9.73 17.27
N GLY A 259 7.87 11.01 16.90
CA GLY A 259 6.84 12.00 17.23
C GLY A 259 6.69 13.08 16.17
N LEU A 260 5.49 13.65 16.11
CA LEU A 260 5.16 14.83 15.33
C LEU A 260 4.89 15.99 16.28
N LEU A 261 5.69 17.06 16.18
CA LEU A 261 5.42 18.33 16.84
C LEU A 261 4.66 19.24 15.89
N VAL A 262 3.62 19.89 16.40
CA VAL A 262 2.72 20.72 15.61
C VAL A 262 2.59 22.07 16.27
N HIS A 263 3.05 23.12 15.58
CA HIS A 263 3.00 24.49 16.07
C HIS A 263 1.72 25.16 15.56
N HIS A 264 0.90 25.70 16.46
CA HIS A 264 -0.39 26.30 16.12
C HIS A 264 -0.70 27.53 16.97
N ARG A 265 -1.72 28.30 16.58
CA ARG A 265 -2.21 29.44 17.36
C ARG A 265 -3.11 28.95 18.51
N PRO A 266 -3.20 29.67 19.65
CA PRO A 266 -3.88 29.18 20.87
C PRO A 266 -5.33 28.72 20.68
N ASP A 267 -6.09 29.36 19.78
CA ASP A 267 -7.51 29.06 19.53
C ASP A 267 -7.75 28.19 18.27
N ASP A 268 -6.70 27.89 17.49
CA ASP A 268 -6.79 27.22 16.18
C ASP A 268 -6.12 25.83 16.16
N GLY A 269 -5.89 25.22 17.33
CA GLY A 269 -5.21 23.92 17.43
C GLY A 269 -5.99 22.78 16.76
N PRO A 270 -5.30 21.77 16.21
CA PRO A 270 -5.97 20.58 15.69
C PRO A 270 -6.66 19.84 16.84
N ALA A 271 -7.86 19.31 16.57
CA ALA A 271 -8.53 18.41 17.50
C ALA A 271 -7.62 17.19 17.80
N PRO A 272 -7.53 16.72 19.05
CA PRO A 272 -6.63 15.61 19.42
C PRO A 272 -6.82 14.35 18.58
N GLU A 273 -8.07 14.03 18.24
CA GLU A 273 -8.44 12.89 17.39
C GLU A 273 -7.89 13.05 15.97
N HIS A 274 -8.03 14.24 15.40
CA HIS A 274 -7.55 14.58 14.07
C HIS A 274 -6.02 14.54 13.99
N LEU A 275 -5.36 15.12 14.99
CA LEU A 275 -3.91 15.06 15.13
C LEU A 275 -3.42 13.61 15.22
N THR A 276 -4.13 12.76 15.98
CA THR A 276 -3.82 11.33 16.10
C THR A 276 -3.99 10.60 14.78
N ALA A 277 -5.06 10.88 14.02
CA ALA A 277 -5.30 10.25 12.72
C ALA A 277 -4.20 10.60 11.70
N VAL A 278 -3.81 11.88 11.62
CA VAL A 278 -2.70 12.34 10.76
C VAL A 278 -1.38 11.72 11.20
N ALA A 279 -1.10 11.68 12.51
CA ALA A 279 0.09 11.04 13.06
C ALA A 279 0.16 9.55 12.71
N GLN A 280 -0.97 8.83 12.71
CA GLN A 280 -1.01 7.42 12.30
C GLN A 280 -0.75 7.22 10.81
N GLN A 281 -1.30 8.07 9.93
CA GLN A 281 -1.00 8.01 8.49
C GLN A 281 0.49 8.24 8.23
N ILE A 282 1.09 9.23 8.91
CA ILE A 282 2.52 9.50 8.83
C ILE A 282 3.32 8.31 9.37
N ALA A 283 2.92 7.74 10.52
CA ALA A 283 3.59 6.58 11.10
C ALA A 283 3.61 5.37 10.15
N GLN A 284 2.51 5.11 9.45
CA GLN A 284 2.43 4.01 8.48
C GLN A 284 3.33 4.26 7.26
N ALA A 285 3.33 5.49 6.73
CA ALA A 285 4.20 5.85 5.61
C ALA A 285 5.69 5.76 5.99
N VAL A 286 6.05 6.25 7.18
CA VAL A 286 7.38 6.13 7.76
C VAL A 286 7.77 4.65 7.94
N ARG A 287 6.86 3.80 8.45
CA ARG A 287 7.11 2.37 8.63
C ARG A 287 7.34 1.66 7.31
N ARG A 288 6.49 1.91 6.31
CA ARG A 288 6.62 1.33 4.97
C ARG A 288 7.94 1.72 4.32
N ALA A 289 8.28 3.02 4.33
CA ALA A 289 9.54 3.50 3.78
C ALA A 289 10.75 2.94 4.54
N GLY A 290 10.67 2.82 5.87
CA GLY A 290 11.73 2.21 6.69
C GLY A 290 11.93 0.72 6.43
N LEU A 291 10.83 -0.04 6.25
CA LEU A 291 10.90 -1.47 5.91
C LEU A 291 11.51 -1.67 4.53
N TYR A 292 11.04 -0.92 3.53
CA TYR A 292 11.58 -0.98 2.16
C TYR A 292 13.09 -0.68 2.15
N GLU A 293 13.50 0.40 2.83
CA GLU A 293 14.92 0.76 2.97
C GLU A 293 15.73 -0.34 3.68
N HIS A 294 15.16 -0.96 4.73
CA HIS A 294 15.82 -2.06 5.42
C HIS A 294 16.00 -3.28 4.52
N GLU A 295 14.95 -3.73 3.84
CA GLU A 295 15.00 -4.89 2.96
C GLU A 295 15.93 -4.65 1.77
N HIS A 296 15.88 -3.46 1.17
CA HIS A 296 16.79 -3.06 0.09
C HIS A 296 18.26 -3.12 0.54
N ARG A 297 18.57 -2.61 1.75
CA ARG A 297 19.92 -2.71 2.33
C ARG A 297 20.35 -4.13 2.65
N VAL A 298 19.42 -5.00 3.04
CA VAL A 298 19.70 -6.44 3.24
C VAL A 298 20.07 -7.07 1.90
N ALA A 299 19.30 -6.79 0.85
CA ALA A 299 19.56 -7.31 -0.50
C ALA A 299 20.91 -6.81 -1.05
N GLU A 300 21.17 -5.50 -0.98
CA GLU A 300 22.44 -4.91 -1.43
C GLU A 300 23.65 -5.49 -0.67
N ARG A 301 23.58 -5.61 0.66
CA ARG A 301 24.66 -6.23 1.44
C ARG A 301 24.84 -7.69 1.11
N LEU A 302 23.75 -8.44 0.92
CA LEU A 302 23.83 -9.84 0.51
C LEU A 302 24.54 -9.94 -0.84
N GLN A 303 24.19 -9.10 -1.82
CA GLN A 303 24.90 -9.04 -3.09
C GLN A 303 26.40 -8.75 -2.91
N LEU A 304 26.74 -7.67 -2.22
CA LEU A 304 28.14 -7.29 -1.97
C LEU A 304 28.93 -8.40 -1.25
N SER A 305 28.26 -9.24 -0.45
CA SER A 305 28.88 -10.39 0.21
C SER A 305 29.11 -11.59 -0.71
N LEU A 306 28.32 -11.71 -1.78
CA LEU A 306 28.47 -12.72 -2.84
C LEU A 306 29.53 -12.30 -3.87
N LEU A 307 29.73 -10.99 -4.06
CA LEU A 307 30.73 -10.47 -4.98
C LEU A 307 32.16 -10.74 -4.48
N PRO A 308 33.08 -11.14 -5.37
CA PRO A 308 34.48 -11.33 -5.02
C PRO A 308 35.16 -10.03 -4.54
N ARG A 309 36.09 -10.17 -3.59
CA ARG A 309 36.99 -9.06 -3.21
C ARG A 309 38.08 -8.90 -4.28
N LEU A 310 38.15 -7.71 -4.87
CA LEU A 310 39.16 -7.40 -5.87
C LEU A 310 40.57 -7.38 -5.24
N PRO A 311 41.56 -8.10 -5.82
CA PRO A 311 42.93 -8.06 -5.35
C PRO A 311 43.60 -6.72 -5.71
N PRO A 312 44.50 -6.18 -4.88
CA PRO A 312 45.38 -5.11 -5.31
C PRO A 312 46.33 -5.63 -6.41
N VAL A 313 46.41 -4.95 -7.54
CA VAL A 313 47.30 -5.33 -8.65
C VAL A 313 48.30 -4.20 -8.90
N THR A 314 49.58 -4.47 -8.71
CA THR A 314 50.65 -3.48 -8.93
C THR A 314 50.63 -2.96 -10.37
N GLY A 315 50.70 -1.64 -10.54
CA GLY A 315 50.76 -1.02 -11.86
C GLY A 315 49.41 -0.89 -12.57
N LEU A 316 48.30 -1.13 -11.88
CA LEU A 316 46.94 -0.85 -12.35
C LEU A 316 46.17 -0.07 -11.28
N ASP A 317 45.29 0.82 -11.71
CA ASP A 317 44.26 1.42 -10.85
C ASP A 317 42.92 0.73 -11.15
N LEU A 318 42.31 0.15 -10.12
CA LEU A 318 41.19 -0.79 -10.22
C LEU A 318 40.12 -0.43 -9.21
N ALA A 319 38.87 -0.38 -9.66
CA ALA A 319 37.72 -0.25 -8.78
C ALA A 319 36.52 -0.99 -9.37
N GLY A 320 35.81 -1.71 -8.51
CA GLY A 320 34.51 -2.30 -8.83
C GLY A 320 33.47 -1.67 -7.92
N CYS A 321 32.31 -1.37 -8.48
CA CYS A 321 31.17 -0.89 -7.71
C CYS A 321 29.88 -1.54 -8.19
N TYR A 322 28.94 -1.63 -7.26
CA TYR A 322 27.62 -2.18 -7.49
C TYR A 322 26.59 -1.25 -6.84
N ALA A 323 25.45 -1.06 -7.50
CA ALA A 323 24.28 -0.42 -6.92
C ALA A 323 23.04 -1.19 -7.35
N ALA A 324 22.19 -1.55 -6.39
CA ALA A 324 20.93 -2.22 -6.67
C ALA A 324 19.93 -1.28 -7.39
N GLY A 325 19.04 -1.86 -8.19
CA GLY A 325 18.00 -1.14 -8.91
C GLY A 325 17.00 -0.44 -7.97
N THR A 326 16.47 0.71 -8.40
CA THR A 326 15.62 1.58 -7.56
C THR A 326 14.27 0.95 -7.18
N ASN A 327 13.81 -0.04 -7.94
CA ASN A 327 12.52 -0.72 -7.76
C ASN A 327 12.65 -2.17 -7.27
N GLN A 328 13.85 -2.61 -6.89
CA GLN A 328 14.10 -4.01 -6.56
C GLN A 328 14.53 -4.16 -5.09
N VAL A 329 13.76 -4.96 -4.35
CA VAL A 329 14.10 -5.50 -3.03
C VAL A 329 14.70 -6.92 -3.17
N LYS A 330 15.21 -7.23 -4.36
CA LYS A 330 15.73 -8.54 -4.71
C LYS A 330 17.23 -8.46 -4.91
N VAL A 331 17.87 -9.63 -4.78
CA VAL A 331 19.31 -9.80 -4.95
C VAL A 331 19.60 -10.02 -6.43
N GLY A 332 20.60 -9.33 -6.96
CA GLY A 332 20.91 -9.26 -8.39
C GLY A 332 21.58 -10.48 -9.01
N GLY A 333 21.46 -10.58 -10.34
CA GLY A 333 22.24 -11.49 -11.18
C GLY A 333 23.63 -10.94 -11.57
N ASP A 334 23.86 -9.64 -11.35
CA ASP A 334 25.08 -8.92 -11.74
C ASP A 334 26.32 -9.33 -10.94
N TRP A 335 27.45 -9.55 -11.63
CA TRP A 335 28.76 -9.74 -10.99
C TRP A 335 29.90 -9.11 -11.74
N TYR A 336 30.98 -8.85 -11.01
CA TYR A 336 32.30 -8.55 -11.56
C TYR A 336 33.39 -9.27 -10.75
N ASP A 337 34.52 -9.56 -11.40
CA ASP A 337 35.67 -10.15 -10.73
C ASP A 337 37.00 -9.75 -11.39
N VAL A 338 38.07 -9.76 -10.60
CA VAL A 338 39.46 -9.62 -11.04
C VAL A 338 40.30 -10.70 -10.39
N HIS A 339 41.08 -11.42 -11.22
CA HIS A 339 41.94 -12.50 -10.74
C HIS A 339 43.27 -12.55 -11.51
N LEU A 340 44.36 -12.83 -10.79
CA LEU A 340 45.69 -13.02 -11.37
C LEU A 340 45.75 -14.37 -12.07
N LEU A 341 46.04 -14.40 -13.37
CA LEU A 341 46.27 -15.64 -14.14
C LEU A 341 47.69 -16.15 -13.94
N ASP A 342 48.65 -15.23 -14.01
CA ASP A 342 50.06 -15.43 -13.73
C ASP A 342 50.70 -14.07 -13.36
N GLU A 343 52.03 -13.99 -13.36
CA GLU A 343 52.79 -12.77 -13.02
C GLU A 343 52.50 -11.60 -13.98
N GLU A 344 52.28 -11.86 -15.26
CA GLU A 344 52.09 -10.83 -16.29
C GLU A 344 50.62 -10.60 -16.67
N HIS A 345 49.72 -11.54 -16.37
CA HIS A 345 48.36 -11.51 -16.89
C HIS A 345 47.31 -11.48 -15.79
N ILE A 346 46.30 -10.62 -15.99
CA ILE A 346 45.10 -10.60 -15.16
C ILE A 346 43.87 -10.92 -15.99
N GLY A 347 42.95 -11.66 -15.38
CA GLY A 347 41.58 -11.84 -15.85
C GLY A 347 40.68 -10.78 -15.26
N LEU A 348 39.83 -10.19 -16.10
CA LEU A 348 38.76 -9.28 -15.73
C LEU A 348 37.45 -9.89 -16.22
N THR A 349 36.42 -9.91 -15.40
CA THR A 349 35.10 -10.37 -15.82
C THR A 349 34.02 -9.44 -15.32
N ILE A 350 32.96 -9.34 -16.11
CA ILE A 350 31.67 -8.85 -15.69
C ILE A 350 30.58 -9.72 -16.33
N GLY A 351 29.42 -9.77 -15.74
CA GLY A 351 28.26 -10.38 -16.36
C GLY A 351 26.99 -10.17 -15.57
N ASP A 352 25.90 -10.68 -16.13
CA ASP A 352 24.58 -10.65 -15.55
C ASP A 352 23.86 -11.98 -15.81
N VAL A 353 23.21 -12.53 -14.78
CA VAL A 353 22.36 -13.71 -14.86
C VAL A 353 20.92 -13.25 -15.03
N ALA A 354 20.29 -13.68 -16.13
CA ALA A 354 18.93 -13.28 -16.45
C ALA A 354 17.96 -13.64 -15.31
N GLY A 355 17.25 -12.62 -14.82
CA GLY A 355 16.32 -12.73 -13.70
C GLY A 355 16.87 -12.08 -12.44
N HIS A 356 16.10 -12.14 -11.36
CA HIS A 356 16.45 -11.53 -10.08
C HIS A 356 15.90 -12.36 -8.92
N GLY A 357 16.65 -12.44 -7.82
CA GLY A 357 16.26 -13.22 -6.66
C GLY A 357 17.39 -14.08 -6.10
N LEU A 358 17.05 -14.85 -5.06
CA LEU A 358 18.04 -15.67 -4.35
C LEU A 358 18.61 -16.80 -5.20
N ALA A 359 17.82 -17.37 -6.13
CA ALA A 359 18.26 -18.46 -6.99
C ALA A 359 19.26 -17.97 -8.03
N GLU A 360 18.96 -16.83 -8.65
CA GLU A 360 19.80 -16.15 -9.63
C GLU A 360 21.09 -15.63 -9.00
N ALA A 361 21.00 -15.04 -7.80
CA ALA A 361 22.18 -14.63 -7.02
C ALA A 361 23.07 -15.82 -6.62
N ALA A 362 22.47 -16.95 -6.23
CA ALA A 362 23.21 -18.17 -5.92
C ALA A 362 23.87 -18.78 -7.18
N ALA A 363 23.21 -18.70 -8.32
CA ALA A 363 23.77 -19.11 -9.61
C ALA A 363 24.90 -18.17 -10.04
N MET A 364 24.71 -16.85 -9.91
CA MET A 364 25.73 -15.83 -10.15
C MET A 364 27.01 -16.12 -9.35
N ALA A 365 26.89 -16.40 -8.05
CA ALA A 365 28.04 -16.74 -7.22
C ALA A 365 28.76 -18.02 -7.70
N GLN A 366 28.00 -19.04 -8.12
CA GLN A 366 28.54 -20.28 -8.67
C GLN A 366 29.22 -20.07 -10.04
N ILE A 367 28.60 -19.29 -10.92
CA ILE A 367 29.12 -18.92 -12.24
C ILE A 367 30.41 -18.13 -12.09
N SER A 368 30.45 -17.11 -11.22
CA SER A 368 31.65 -16.33 -10.95
C SER A 368 32.80 -17.20 -10.42
N ALA A 369 32.50 -18.11 -9.48
CA ALA A 369 33.51 -19.03 -8.94
C ALA A 369 34.00 -20.04 -9.99
N ALA A 370 33.10 -20.59 -10.80
CA ALA A 370 33.42 -21.50 -11.89
C ALA A 370 34.28 -20.81 -12.95
N LEU A 371 33.91 -19.60 -13.38
CA LEU A 371 34.65 -18.77 -14.34
C LEU A 371 36.08 -18.55 -13.85
N ARG A 372 36.26 -18.14 -12.59
CA ARG A 372 37.60 -17.99 -11.99
C ARG A 372 38.41 -19.29 -12.07
N SER A 373 37.82 -20.43 -11.74
CA SER A 373 38.49 -21.73 -11.82
C SER A 373 38.83 -22.15 -13.26
N ILE A 374 37.93 -21.89 -14.21
CA ILE A 374 38.10 -22.18 -15.63
C ILE A 374 39.22 -21.31 -16.21
N ALA A 375 39.25 -20.02 -15.85
CA ALA A 375 40.27 -19.08 -16.27
C ALA A 375 41.68 -19.49 -15.84
N MET A 376 41.85 -20.00 -14.62
CA MET A 376 43.14 -20.57 -14.15
C MET A 376 43.63 -21.73 -15.01
N ARG A 377 42.70 -22.53 -15.57
CA ARG A 377 43.03 -23.67 -16.43
C ARG A 377 43.29 -23.24 -17.87
N CYS A 378 42.47 -22.35 -18.41
CA CYS A 378 42.52 -21.94 -19.82
C CYS A 378 43.66 -20.94 -20.11
N GLY A 379 44.10 -20.19 -19.10
CA GLY A 379 45.14 -19.16 -19.23
C GLY A 379 44.64 -17.95 -20.01
N HIS A 380 45.44 -17.48 -20.98
CA HIS A 380 45.24 -16.20 -21.68
C HIS A 380 44.28 -16.25 -22.86
N ARG A 381 43.30 -17.16 -22.86
CA ARG A 381 42.43 -17.44 -24.00
C ARG A 381 40.96 -17.16 -23.63
N PRO A 382 40.48 -15.92 -23.83
CA PRO A 382 39.15 -15.52 -23.36
C PRO A 382 38.01 -16.34 -23.99
N ALA A 383 38.13 -16.70 -25.27
CA ALA A 383 37.14 -17.51 -25.97
C ALA A 383 36.99 -18.92 -25.35
N ASP A 384 38.12 -19.55 -25.00
CA ASP A 384 38.11 -20.88 -24.36
C ASP A 384 37.46 -20.84 -22.97
N VAL A 385 37.68 -19.75 -22.22
CA VAL A 385 37.03 -19.54 -20.91
C VAL A 385 35.52 -19.47 -21.05
N LEU A 386 34.99 -18.69 -22.00
CA LEU A 386 33.55 -18.59 -22.21
C LEU A 386 32.95 -19.88 -22.77
N HIS A 387 33.71 -20.65 -23.57
CA HIS A 387 33.26 -21.95 -24.06
C HIS A 387 33.07 -22.96 -22.92
N GLU A 388 34.07 -23.10 -22.04
CA GLU A 388 33.95 -23.97 -20.86
C GLU A 388 32.91 -23.46 -19.86
N LEU A 389 32.71 -22.13 -19.76
CA LEU A 389 31.66 -21.56 -18.93
C LEU A 389 30.26 -21.87 -19.49
N ASN A 390 30.08 -21.84 -20.81
CA ASN A 390 28.84 -22.24 -21.46
C ASN A 390 28.49 -23.69 -21.17
N ASP A 391 29.47 -24.59 -21.24
CA ASP A 391 29.28 -26.00 -20.89
C ASP A 391 28.96 -26.18 -19.40
N PHE A 392 29.57 -25.40 -18.52
CA PHE A 392 29.25 -25.40 -17.08
C PHE A 392 27.81 -24.98 -16.83
N VAL A 393 27.39 -23.82 -17.37
CA VAL A 393 26.03 -23.30 -17.17
C VAL A 393 24.99 -24.24 -17.79
N GLY A 394 25.19 -24.68 -19.03
CA GLY A 394 24.26 -25.61 -19.69
C GLY A 394 24.11 -26.95 -18.96
N ARG A 395 25.12 -27.36 -18.17
CA ARG A 395 25.08 -28.63 -17.42
C ARG A 395 24.48 -28.51 -16.02
N TYR A 396 24.79 -27.44 -15.30
CA TYR A 396 24.43 -27.28 -13.88
C TYR A 396 23.26 -26.31 -13.67
N HIS A 397 22.97 -25.47 -14.66
CA HIS A 397 21.93 -24.45 -14.65
C HIS A 397 21.19 -24.41 -16.01
N PRO A 398 20.55 -25.50 -16.45
CA PRO A 398 20.01 -25.64 -17.80
C PRO A 398 18.90 -24.64 -18.14
N ASP A 399 18.22 -24.10 -17.13
CA ASP A 399 17.13 -23.13 -17.28
C ASP A 399 17.60 -21.67 -17.15
N LEU A 400 18.89 -21.43 -16.92
CA LEU A 400 19.46 -20.09 -16.76
C LEU A 400 20.20 -19.63 -18.02
N MET A 401 20.16 -18.32 -18.21
CA MET A 401 20.95 -17.60 -19.19
C MET A 401 21.80 -16.57 -18.47
N ALA A 402 23.04 -16.38 -18.91
CA ALA A 402 23.88 -15.29 -18.42
C ALA A 402 24.55 -14.56 -19.59
N THR A 403 24.61 -13.23 -19.51
CA THR A 403 25.55 -12.46 -20.32
C THR A 403 26.89 -12.39 -19.60
N ALA A 404 28.00 -12.44 -20.33
CA ALA A 404 29.33 -12.33 -19.74
C ALA A 404 30.32 -11.66 -20.69
N CYS A 405 31.20 -10.84 -20.14
CA CYS A 405 32.35 -10.29 -20.85
C CYS A 405 33.61 -10.65 -20.07
N TYR A 406 34.52 -11.37 -20.72
CA TYR A 406 35.77 -11.82 -20.12
C TYR A 406 36.98 -11.27 -20.88
N LEU A 407 37.90 -10.64 -20.15
CA LEU A 407 39.07 -9.98 -20.69
C LEU A 407 40.34 -10.50 -20.01
N VAL A 408 41.43 -10.52 -20.75
CA VAL A 408 42.77 -10.79 -20.25
C VAL A 408 43.68 -9.63 -20.61
N LEU A 409 44.20 -8.94 -19.59
CA LEU A 409 45.17 -7.85 -19.75
C LEU A 409 46.58 -8.37 -19.46
N ASN A 410 47.48 -8.26 -20.44
CA ASN A 410 48.91 -8.41 -20.22
C ASN A 410 49.50 -7.09 -19.67
N ARG A 411 49.93 -7.11 -18.42
CA ARG A 411 50.43 -5.95 -17.65
C ARG A 411 51.75 -5.38 -18.17
N ARG A 412 52.51 -6.13 -18.98
CA ARG A 412 53.80 -5.69 -19.52
C ARG A 412 53.65 -5.02 -20.89
N THR A 413 52.76 -5.54 -21.72
CA THR A 413 52.53 -5.07 -23.10
C THR A 413 51.29 -4.18 -23.22
N HIS A 414 50.49 -4.09 -22.16
CA HIS A 414 49.19 -3.42 -22.13
C HIS A 414 48.25 -3.88 -23.24
N THR A 415 48.40 -5.15 -23.65
CA THR A 415 47.53 -5.78 -24.64
C THR A 415 46.34 -6.42 -23.92
N LEU A 416 45.14 -6.05 -24.34
CA LEU A 416 43.87 -6.50 -23.80
C LEU A 416 43.19 -7.42 -24.82
N ARG A 417 43.02 -8.69 -24.48
CA ARG A 417 42.26 -9.67 -25.26
C ARG A 417 40.90 -9.90 -24.62
N TYR A 418 39.85 -10.01 -25.41
CA TYR A 418 38.50 -10.10 -24.85
C TYR A 418 37.56 -10.96 -25.70
N ALA A 419 36.54 -11.53 -25.04
CA ALA A 419 35.44 -12.24 -25.65
C ALA A 419 34.12 -11.83 -24.95
N ARG A 420 33.02 -11.79 -25.70
CA ARG A 420 31.71 -11.34 -25.20
C ARG A 420 30.62 -12.36 -25.51
N ALA A 421 29.94 -12.83 -24.48
CA ALA A 421 28.77 -13.68 -24.56
C ALA A 421 27.51 -12.85 -24.29
N GLY A 422 26.87 -12.31 -25.34
CA GLY A 422 25.64 -11.52 -25.24
C GLY A 422 25.76 -10.18 -24.50
N HIS A 423 26.91 -9.86 -23.93
CA HIS A 423 27.11 -8.74 -23.01
C HIS A 423 27.39 -7.42 -23.75
N PRO A 424 26.97 -6.26 -23.20
CA PRO A 424 27.29 -4.93 -23.74
C PRO A 424 28.80 -4.74 -24.01
N PRO A 425 29.17 -3.95 -25.04
CA PRO A 425 30.58 -3.74 -25.38
C PRO A 425 31.28 -2.90 -24.30
N PRO A 426 32.48 -3.31 -23.82
CA PRO A 426 33.27 -2.47 -22.92
C PRO A 426 33.60 -1.11 -23.55
N LEU A 427 33.70 -0.08 -22.72
CA LEU A 427 34.07 1.26 -23.16
C LEU A 427 35.56 1.50 -22.87
N LEU A 428 36.35 1.76 -23.91
CA LEU A 428 37.74 2.20 -23.76
C LEU A 428 37.79 3.73 -23.79
N ILE A 429 38.28 4.33 -22.73
CA ILE A 429 38.55 5.76 -22.57
C ILE A 429 40.06 5.96 -22.74
N THR A 430 40.44 6.68 -23.77
CA THR A 430 41.84 6.97 -24.08
C THR A 430 42.37 8.12 -23.22
N VAL A 431 43.69 8.16 -23.02
CA VAL A 431 44.38 9.24 -22.31
C VAL A 431 44.08 10.64 -22.89
N ASP A 432 43.77 10.73 -24.18
CA ASP A 432 43.39 11.97 -24.88
C ASP A 432 41.92 12.40 -24.66
N GLY A 433 41.16 11.63 -23.88
CA GLY A 433 39.75 11.90 -23.57
C GLY A 433 38.74 11.48 -24.62
N LYS A 434 39.18 10.78 -25.67
CA LYS A 434 38.27 10.10 -26.60
C LYS A 434 37.84 8.77 -26.01
N SER A 435 36.60 8.37 -26.25
CA SER A 435 36.09 7.07 -25.87
C SER A 435 35.61 6.28 -27.09
N ARG A 436 35.71 4.96 -27.04
CA ARG A 436 35.19 4.06 -28.07
C ARG A 436 34.80 2.71 -27.50
N TYR A 437 33.77 2.10 -28.08
CA TYR A 437 33.34 0.76 -27.71
C TYR A 437 34.26 -0.33 -28.28
N LEU A 438 34.44 -1.40 -27.50
CA LEU A 438 35.08 -2.64 -27.91
C LEU A 438 34.00 -3.59 -28.45
N ASP A 439 33.53 -3.31 -29.66
CA ASP A 439 32.34 -3.87 -30.30
C ASP A 439 32.57 -5.17 -31.11
N GLN A 440 33.78 -5.74 -31.06
CA GLN A 440 34.10 -7.01 -31.72
C GLN A 440 33.83 -8.22 -30.82
N ALA A 441 34.02 -9.43 -31.33
CA ALA A 441 33.95 -10.69 -30.58
C ALA A 441 32.63 -10.94 -29.82
N LEU A 442 31.50 -10.48 -30.36
CA LEU A 442 30.16 -10.81 -29.86
C LEU A 442 29.78 -12.24 -30.27
N ALA A 443 29.33 -13.01 -29.29
CA ALA A 443 28.73 -14.34 -29.44
C ALA A 443 27.43 -14.40 -28.62
N PRO A 444 26.61 -15.46 -28.76
CA PRO A 444 25.41 -15.64 -27.96
C PRO A 444 25.67 -15.64 -26.45
N PRO A 445 24.66 -15.32 -25.61
CA PRO A 445 24.73 -15.49 -24.16
C PRO A 445 25.13 -16.91 -23.75
N VAL A 446 25.70 -17.03 -22.56
CA VAL A 446 26.04 -18.32 -21.93
C VAL A 446 24.76 -19.03 -21.46
N GLY A 447 24.62 -20.32 -21.78
CA GLY A 447 23.52 -21.19 -21.33
C GLY A 447 22.58 -21.66 -22.46
N PRO A 448 21.85 -20.75 -23.16
CA PRO A 448 20.79 -21.12 -24.08
C PRO A 448 21.21 -21.92 -25.32
N VAL A 449 22.47 -21.79 -25.75
CA VAL A 449 22.98 -22.40 -26.99
C VAL A 449 24.03 -23.44 -26.64
N PRO A 450 23.71 -24.74 -26.72
CA PRO A 450 24.69 -25.81 -26.55
C PRO A 450 25.84 -25.67 -27.55
N GLU A 451 27.08 -25.90 -27.10
CA GLU A 451 28.29 -25.87 -27.93
C GLU A 451 28.50 -24.55 -28.70
N ALA A 452 28.04 -23.42 -28.14
CA ALA A 452 28.23 -22.10 -28.72
C ALA A 452 29.71 -21.80 -28.97
N ARG A 453 30.03 -21.23 -30.14
CA ARG A 453 31.39 -20.83 -30.50
C ARG A 453 31.63 -19.38 -30.09
N TYR A 454 32.58 -19.18 -29.19
CA TYR A 454 33.07 -17.87 -28.79
C TYR A 454 34.28 -17.47 -29.62
N CYS A 455 34.38 -16.19 -29.98
CA CYS A 455 35.53 -15.61 -30.66
C CYS A 455 36.23 -14.62 -29.73
N GLU A 456 37.46 -14.23 -30.08
CA GLU A 456 38.23 -13.25 -29.34
C GLU A 456 38.64 -12.08 -30.24
N ALA A 457 38.84 -10.92 -29.61
CA ALA A 457 39.40 -9.73 -30.22
C ALA A 457 40.51 -9.18 -29.33
N GLU A 458 41.38 -8.34 -29.90
CA GLU A 458 42.53 -7.78 -29.23
C GLU A 458 42.61 -6.27 -29.44
N VAL A 459 43.06 -5.55 -28.41
CA VAL A 459 43.30 -4.12 -28.45
C VAL A 459 44.50 -3.76 -27.60
N ALA A 460 45.35 -2.85 -28.09
CA ALA A 460 46.42 -2.27 -27.28
C ALA A 460 45.89 -1.09 -26.47
N MET A 461 46.27 -1.00 -25.20
CA MET A 461 46.02 0.13 -24.31
C MET A 461 47.29 0.94 -24.12
N GLU A 462 47.17 2.27 -24.11
CA GLU A 462 48.25 3.17 -23.77
C GLU A 462 48.29 3.46 -22.26
N CYS A 463 49.42 3.95 -21.76
CA CYS A 463 49.49 4.42 -20.38
C CYS A 463 48.61 5.67 -20.22
N GLY A 464 47.64 5.62 -19.31
CA GLY A 464 46.59 6.62 -19.11
C GLY A 464 45.23 6.14 -19.61
N ASP A 465 45.18 5.08 -20.41
CA ASP A 465 43.90 4.52 -20.87
C ASP A 465 43.16 3.78 -19.76
N THR A 466 41.83 3.81 -19.86
CA THR A 466 40.92 3.13 -18.94
C THR A 466 39.91 2.30 -19.71
N VAL A 467 39.72 1.05 -19.32
CA VAL A 467 38.60 0.23 -19.79
C VAL A 467 37.52 0.16 -18.72
N LEU A 468 36.28 0.41 -19.12
CA LEU A 468 35.08 0.27 -18.31
C LEU A 468 34.27 -0.92 -18.80
N LEU A 469 34.01 -1.84 -17.89
CA LEU A 469 33.05 -2.92 -18.06
C LEU A 469 31.81 -2.58 -17.23
N TYR A 470 30.62 -2.79 -17.78
CA TYR A 470 29.36 -2.42 -17.13
C TYR A 470 28.24 -3.38 -17.53
N THR A 471 27.28 -3.61 -16.64
CA THR A 471 26.03 -4.31 -16.97
C THR A 471 25.02 -3.37 -17.63
N ASP A 472 24.00 -3.94 -18.26
CA ASP A 472 22.99 -3.20 -19.00
C ASP A 472 22.16 -2.25 -18.13
N GLY A 473 21.98 -2.51 -16.83
CA GLY A 473 21.31 -1.56 -15.93
C GLY A 473 21.99 -0.18 -15.83
N LEU A 474 23.25 -0.03 -16.27
CA LEU A 474 23.90 1.28 -16.40
C LEU A 474 23.41 2.09 -17.62
N ILE A 475 22.93 1.42 -18.66
CA ILE A 475 22.51 2.00 -19.95
C ILE A 475 21.01 1.86 -20.22
N GLU A 476 20.34 0.88 -19.61
CA GLU A 476 18.92 0.58 -19.81
C GLU A 476 18.04 1.49 -18.96
N ARG A 477 17.03 2.09 -19.60
CA ARG A 477 15.99 2.89 -18.96
C ARG A 477 14.64 2.62 -19.61
N ARG A 478 13.58 2.70 -18.82
CA ARG A 478 12.20 2.49 -19.33
C ARG A 478 11.87 3.52 -20.40
N GLY A 479 11.48 3.04 -21.58
CA GLY A 479 11.05 3.89 -22.70
C GLY A 479 12.19 4.49 -23.53
N GLU A 480 13.45 4.12 -23.28
CA GLU A 480 14.61 4.52 -24.08
C GLU A 480 15.24 3.31 -24.79
N SER A 481 15.87 3.51 -25.94
CA SER A 481 16.67 2.47 -26.59
C SER A 481 18.07 2.40 -25.97
N LEU A 482 18.70 1.22 -26.05
CA LEU A 482 20.07 1.00 -25.54
C LEU A 482 21.10 1.95 -26.18
N ASP A 483 20.95 2.29 -27.46
CA ASP A 483 21.83 3.24 -28.15
C ASP A 483 21.88 4.61 -27.46
N VAL A 484 20.74 5.10 -26.95
CA VAL A 484 20.69 6.36 -26.19
C VAL A 484 21.45 6.26 -24.87
N GLY A 485 21.36 5.10 -24.22
CA GLY A 485 22.14 4.80 -23.02
C GLY A 485 23.65 4.77 -23.27
N LEU A 486 24.06 4.16 -24.39
CA LEU A 486 25.46 4.12 -24.83
C LEU A 486 25.99 5.52 -25.17
N ASP A 487 25.24 6.31 -25.94
CA ASP A 487 25.62 7.70 -26.26
C ASP A 487 25.80 8.54 -25.00
N ARG A 488 24.93 8.35 -24.00
CA ARG A 488 25.04 9.01 -22.69
C ARG A 488 26.29 8.60 -21.93
N LEU A 489 26.63 7.31 -21.94
CA LEU A 489 27.85 6.79 -21.30
C LEU A 489 29.10 7.38 -21.96
N THR A 490 29.09 7.45 -23.29
CA THR A 490 30.17 8.04 -24.10
C THR A 490 30.35 9.53 -23.78
N ALA A 491 29.25 10.29 -23.71
CA ALA A 491 29.28 11.70 -23.35
C ALA A 491 29.77 11.94 -21.91
N LEU A 492 29.39 11.08 -20.96
CA LEU A 492 29.89 11.19 -19.58
C LEU A 492 31.40 10.90 -19.52
N ALA A 493 31.87 9.92 -20.28
CA ALA A 493 33.28 9.53 -20.34
C ALA A 493 34.22 10.67 -20.78
N GLU A 494 33.77 11.61 -21.60
CA GLU A 494 34.58 12.78 -22.02
C GLU A 494 35.06 13.63 -20.83
N ALA A 495 34.28 13.66 -19.73
CA ALA A 495 34.58 14.45 -18.54
C ALA A 495 35.45 13.70 -17.51
N THR A 496 35.95 12.50 -17.83
CA THR A 496 36.52 11.57 -16.84
C THR A 496 38.03 11.38 -16.90
N VAL A 497 38.70 12.05 -17.83
CA VAL A 497 40.14 11.90 -18.06
C VAL A 497 40.94 12.20 -16.79
N GLY A 498 41.79 11.25 -16.40
CA GLY A 498 42.68 11.39 -15.24
C GLY A 498 41.99 11.21 -13.88
N LEU A 499 40.70 10.87 -13.84
CA LEU A 499 40.06 10.40 -12.62
C LEU A 499 40.57 9.01 -12.24
N SER A 500 40.66 8.74 -10.94
CA SER A 500 40.96 7.39 -10.45
C SER A 500 39.78 6.46 -10.71
N ALA A 501 40.05 5.15 -10.76
CA ALA A 501 39.01 4.13 -10.94
C ALA A 501 37.88 4.28 -9.92
N ALA A 502 38.19 4.62 -8.66
CA ALA A 502 37.19 4.88 -7.62
C ALA A 502 36.30 6.10 -7.92
N HIS A 503 36.86 7.19 -8.42
CA HIS A 503 36.05 8.36 -8.80
C HIS A 503 35.21 8.11 -10.07
N LEU A 504 35.68 7.25 -10.97
CA LEU A 504 34.87 6.78 -12.10
C LEU A 504 33.65 6.01 -11.59
N CYS A 505 33.85 5.07 -10.67
CA CYS A 505 32.77 4.35 -10.02
C CYS A 505 31.73 5.29 -9.40
N ASP A 506 32.17 6.30 -8.66
CA ASP A 506 31.28 7.29 -8.04
C ASP A 506 30.53 8.15 -9.08
N LEU A 507 31.21 8.56 -10.16
CA LEU A 507 30.59 9.39 -11.20
C LEU A 507 29.53 8.59 -11.98
N PHE A 508 29.87 7.40 -12.46
CA PHE A 508 28.99 6.58 -13.29
C PHE A 508 27.78 6.04 -12.50
N LEU A 509 27.92 5.73 -11.21
CA LEU A 509 26.81 5.25 -10.37
C LEU A 509 25.95 6.38 -9.77
N ASN A 510 26.56 7.44 -9.24
CA ASN A 510 25.86 8.40 -8.36
C ASN A 510 25.51 9.75 -9.02
N HIS A 511 26.11 10.10 -10.17
CA HIS A 511 25.96 11.44 -10.76
C HIS A 511 25.12 11.45 -12.05
N GLN A 512 24.13 10.55 -12.16
CA GLN A 512 23.16 10.55 -13.25
C GLN A 512 21.82 11.18 -12.80
N PRO A 513 21.50 12.43 -13.21
CA PRO A 513 20.30 13.13 -12.72
C PRO A 513 19.00 12.47 -13.21
N GLY A 514 18.02 12.32 -12.30
CA GLY A 514 16.60 12.12 -12.64
C GLY A 514 16.22 10.78 -13.27
N ALA A 515 17.05 9.75 -13.14
CA ALA A 515 16.79 8.44 -13.75
C ALA A 515 16.33 7.40 -12.71
N GLU A 516 15.19 6.76 -12.98
CA GLU A 516 14.86 5.47 -12.38
C GLU A 516 15.74 4.39 -13.04
N PHE A 517 16.43 3.60 -12.23
CA PHE A 517 17.25 2.48 -12.69
C PHE A 517 16.50 1.20 -12.35
N PRO A 518 15.76 0.60 -13.29
CA PRO A 518 14.89 -0.53 -13.00
C PRO A 518 15.69 -1.79 -12.65
N ASP A 519 16.94 -1.86 -13.11
CA ASP A 519 17.83 -3.01 -12.92
C ASP A 519 19.10 -2.64 -12.14
N ASP A 520 19.82 -3.68 -11.74
CA ASP A 520 21.07 -3.57 -11.03
C ASP A 520 22.20 -3.01 -11.89
N ARG A 521 23.19 -2.42 -11.23
CA ARG A 521 24.29 -1.73 -11.91
C ARG A 521 25.61 -2.19 -11.33
N ALA A 522 26.30 -3.04 -12.08
CA ALA A 522 27.69 -3.38 -11.84
C ALA A 522 28.61 -2.61 -12.80
N LEU A 523 29.74 -2.15 -12.28
CA LEU A 523 30.80 -1.49 -13.04
C LEU A 523 32.16 -1.97 -12.54
N LEU A 524 33.06 -2.24 -13.48
CA LEU A 524 34.48 -2.49 -13.23
C LEU A 524 35.32 -1.54 -14.08
N ALA A 525 36.06 -0.66 -13.41
CA ALA A 525 36.99 0.28 -14.01
C ALA A 525 38.43 -0.19 -13.84
N VAL A 526 39.18 -0.23 -14.94
CA VAL A 526 40.58 -0.63 -14.98
C VAL A 526 41.39 0.37 -15.77
N SER A 527 42.26 1.12 -15.08
CA SER A 527 43.16 2.10 -15.68
C SER A 527 44.61 1.60 -15.64
N VAL A 528 45.32 1.84 -16.74
CA VAL A 528 46.77 1.70 -16.79
C VAL A 528 47.36 3.05 -16.41
N PRO A 529 47.96 3.25 -15.23
CA PRO A 529 48.44 4.56 -14.81
C PRO A 529 49.53 5.06 -15.77
N ALA A 530 49.50 6.36 -16.09
CA ALA A 530 50.63 7.01 -16.74
C ALA A 530 51.88 6.83 -15.88
N ALA A 531 52.98 6.38 -16.49
CA ALA A 531 54.25 6.17 -15.79
C ALA A 531 54.65 7.47 -15.08
N THR A 532 54.44 7.52 -13.77
CA THR A 532 54.91 8.64 -12.97
C THR A 532 56.42 8.50 -12.88
N LEU A 533 57.17 9.40 -13.53
CA LEU A 533 58.55 9.63 -13.12
C LEU A 533 58.54 9.80 -11.59
N PRO A 534 59.45 9.15 -10.83
CA PRO A 534 59.39 9.20 -9.38
C PRO A 534 59.42 10.67 -8.95
N ALA A 535 58.37 11.12 -8.26
CA ALA A 535 58.39 12.44 -7.65
C ALA A 535 59.60 12.52 -6.70
N PRO A 536 60.38 13.61 -6.70
CA PRO A 536 61.48 13.76 -5.75
C PRO A 536 60.91 13.63 -4.34
N ARG A 537 61.54 12.78 -3.51
CA ARG A 537 61.18 12.59 -2.09
C ARG A 537 60.88 13.95 -1.46
N GLN A 538 59.60 14.25 -1.25
CA GLN A 538 59.23 15.42 -0.48
C GLN A 538 59.58 15.12 0.96
N ALA A 539 60.45 15.97 1.52
CA ALA A 539 60.94 15.87 2.88
C ALA A 539 59.78 15.74 3.87
N GLU A 540 59.87 14.73 4.74
CA GLU A 540 59.01 14.61 5.92
C GLU A 540 59.03 15.92 6.70
N ARG A 541 57.87 16.59 6.76
CA ARG A 541 57.61 17.64 7.74
C ARG A 541 56.90 16.98 8.93
N PRO A 542 57.42 17.12 10.16
CA PRO A 542 56.97 16.35 11.31
C PRO A 542 55.54 16.73 11.71
N GLN A 543 54.64 15.74 11.77
CA GLN A 543 53.34 15.90 12.41
C GLN A 543 53.53 16.13 13.91
N ARG A 544 52.95 17.23 14.40
CA ARG A 544 52.79 17.51 15.84
C ARG A 544 51.90 16.43 16.45
N THR A 545 52.48 15.58 17.28
CA THR A 545 51.77 14.68 18.20
C THR A 545 51.13 15.48 19.33
N ALA A 546 49.81 15.37 19.50
CA ALA A 546 49.13 15.66 20.76
C ALA A 546 49.06 14.38 21.63
N PRO A 547 49.14 14.48 22.96
CA PRO A 547 49.50 13.37 23.83
C PRO A 547 48.36 12.36 24.05
N SER A 548 48.71 11.07 23.96
CA SER A 548 47.87 9.92 24.31
C SER A 548 47.69 9.79 25.83
N ALA A 549 46.43 9.64 26.27
CA ALA A 549 46.07 9.21 27.62
C ALA A 549 46.34 7.68 27.80
N PRO A 550 46.59 7.20 29.03
CA PRO A 550 47.22 5.90 29.26
C PRO A 550 46.24 4.71 29.22
N ALA A 551 46.72 3.58 28.68
CA ALA A 551 46.03 2.30 28.64
C ALA A 551 45.92 1.62 30.03
N PRO A 552 44.85 0.86 30.30
CA PRO A 552 44.74 0.06 31.52
C PRO A 552 45.58 -1.21 31.44
N ARG A 553 46.26 -1.51 32.56
CA ARG A 553 47.14 -2.67 32.77
C ARG A 553 46.35 -4.00 32.77
N SER A 554 46.69 -4.93 31.88
CA SER A 554 46.29 -6.33 31.99
C SER A 554 47.43 -7.16 32.60
N VAL A 555 47.13 -7.80 33.73
CA VAL A 555 48.03 -8.67 34.49
C VAL A 555 48.10 -10.05 33.82
N SER A 556 49.31 -10.48 33.52
CA SER A 556 49.65 -11.82 33.04
C SER A 556 49.52 -12.85 34.17
N LYS A 557 48.88 -13.99 33.88
CA LYS A 557 49.10 -15.26 34.60
C LYS A 557 49.15 -16.40 33.60
N ALA A 558 50.30 -17.07 33.60
CA ALA A 558 50.63 -18.27 32.84
C ALA A 558 49.81 -19.50 33.28
N PRO A 559 49.85 -20.58 32.48
CA PRO A 559 49.86 -21.93 33.02
C PRO A 559 51.13 -22.70 32.66
N THR A 560 51.57 -23.47 33.64
CA THR A 560 52.75 -24.33 33.71
C THR A 560 52.52 -25.67 32.99
N ALA A 561 53.61 -26.26 32.48
CA ALA A 561 53.68 -27.57 31.83
C ALA A 561 53.46 -28.76 32.78
N LEU A 562 53.01 -29.92 32.24
CA LEU A 562 53.67 -31.22 32.41
C LEU A 562 53.16 -32.28 31.41
N ALA A 563 54.02 -33.27 31.15
CA ALA A 563 54.06 -34.22 30.02
C ALA A 563 53.23 -35.54 30.25
N PRO A 564 53.25 -36.53 29.31
CA PRO A 564 52.13 -37.44 28.99
C PRO A 564 52.24 -38.87 29.55
N ALA A 565 51.14 -39.64 29.46
CA ALA A 565 51.20 -41.12 29.47
C ALA A 565 49.95 -41.81 28.85
N SER A 566 50.20 -42.51 27.73
CA SER A 566 49.74 -43.88 27.38
C SER A 566 48.27 -44.29 27.10
N ARG A 567 48.12 -44.85 25.89
CA ARG A 567 47.66 -46.23 25.52
C ARG A 567 46.20 -46.48 25.06
N VAL A 568 46.11 -46.81 23.75
CA VAL A 568 45.73 -48.15 23.18
C VAL A 568 44.32 -48.41 22.61
N HIS A 569 44.35 -48.85 21.34
CA HIS A 569 43.51 -49.78 20.53
C HIS A 569 42.15 -49.39 19.89
N ARG A 570 42.24 -49.12 18.57
CA ARG A 570 41.91 -49.99 17.39
C ARG A 570 40.56 -50.76 17.28
N ARG A 571 39.98 -50.59 16.08
CA ARG A 571 39.27 -51.54 15.14
C ARG A 571 37.78 -51.90 15.37
N ALA A 572 36.91 -51.41 14.45
CA ALA A 572 36.15 -52.10 13.35
C ALA A 572 35.70 -53.59 13.50
N PRO A 573 34.79 -54.17 12.65
CA PRO A 573 33.76 -53.66 11.72
C PRO A 573 32.41 -54.47 11.75
N ALA A 574 31.57 -54.27 10.72
CA ALA A 574 30.30 -54.93 10.38
C ALA A 574 30.32 -56.47 10.21
N THR A 575 29.16 -57.15 10.34
CA THR A 575 28.74 -58.28 9.48
C THR A 575 27.26 -58.68 9.61
N SER A 576 26.75 -59.24 8.50
CA SER A 576 25.46 -59.85 8.16
C SER A 576 25.19 -61.21 8.83
N LEU A 577 23.92 -61.67 8.91
CA LEU A 577 23.45 -63.04 8.52
C LEU A 577 21.96 -63.34 8.86
N ALA A 578 21.17 -63.50 7.80
CA ALA A 578 20.35 -64.67 7.39
C ALA A 578 19.50 -65.55 8.36
N LEU A 579 18.22 -65.70 7.96
CA LEU A 579 17.41 -66.92 7.67
C LEU A 579 16.87 -67.91 8.74
N ALA A 580 15.66 -68.37 8.40
CA ALA A 580 14.85 -69.54 8.85
C ALA A 580 14.14 -69.40 10.20
N GLY A 581 12.82 -69.59 10.35
CA GLY A 581 11.86 -70.44 9.66
C GLY A 581 11.42 -71.54 10.63
N LEU A 582 10.10 -71.68 10.92
CA LEU A 582 9.39 -72.93 11.31
C LEU A 582 7.92 -72.64 11.75
N SER A 583 6.98 -73.17 10.95
CA SER A 583 5.77 -73.95 11.29
C SER A 583 4.71 -73.45 12.30
N GLY A 584 3.42 -73.59 11.91
CA GLY A 584 2.19 -73.13 12.62
C GLY A 584 1.68 -74.08 13.73
N PRO A 585 0.35 -74.35 13.92
CA PRO A 585 -0.89 -73.85 13.28
C PRO A 585 -1.97 -73.34 14.27
N GLY A 586 -3.11 -72.83 13.75
CA GLY A 586 -4.43 -73.15 14.31
C GLY A 586 -5.21 -72.13 15.15
N ARG A 587 -6.30 -71.65 14.53
CA ARG A 587 -7.69 -71.55 15.04
C ARG A 587 -8.05 -70.58 16.19
N THR A 588 -8.96 -69.68 15.80
CA THR A 588 -10.24 -69.30 16.43
C THR A 588 -10.25 -68.67 17.83
N GLY A 589 -10.83 -67.47 17.92
CA GLY A 589 -11.42 -66.99 19.16
C GLY A 589 -11.46 -65.47 19.25
N ARG A 590 -12.67 -64.90 19.21
CA ARG A 590 -13.01 -63.53 19.63
C ARG A 590 -12.26 -63.09 20.90
N PRO A 591 -11.96 -61.79 21.05
CA PRO A 591 -11.86 -61.18 22.37
C PRO A 591 -13.00 -60.20 22.64
N THR A 592 -13.65 -60.43 23.78
CA THR A 592 -14.37 -59.45 24.59
C THR A 592 -13.38 -58.42 25.18
N ALA A 593 -13.88 -57.21 25.41
CA ALA A 593 -13.17 -55.99 25.78
C ALA A 593 -12.36 -56.05 27.08
N LEU A 594 -11.26 -55.27 27.16
CA LEU A 594 -11.02 -54.24 28.18
C LEU A 594 -9.68 -53.49 27.98
N ALA A 595 -9.70 -52.22 28.42
CA ALA A 595 -8.60 -51.31 28.72
C ALA A 595 -8.00 -50.48 27.56
N THR A 596 -8.56 -49.28 27.42
CA THR A 596 -8.00 -48.05 26.87
C THR A 596 -6.57 -47.76 27.35
N VAL A 597 -5.66 -47.64 26.39
CA VAL A 597 -4.47 -46.77 26.46
C VAL A 597 -4.48 -45.98 25.15
N GLU A 598 -4.78 -44.69 25.21
CA GLU A 598 -4.68 -43.79 24.05
C GLU A 598 -3.21 -43.54 23.72
N PRO A 599 -2.76 -43.77 22.47
CA PRO A 599 -1.61 -43.05 21.95
C PRO A 599 -2.10 -41.72 21.36
N GLN A 600 -1.51 -40.61 21.83
CA GLN A 600 -1.63 -39.32 21.17
C GLN A 600 -1.09 -39.45 19.73
N VAL A 601 -2.00 -39.45 18.76
CA VAL A 601 -1.71 -39.27 17.33
C VAL A 601 -2.22 -37.89 16.95
N SER A 602 -1.32 -37.02 16.48
CA SER A 602 -1.71 -35.75 15.85
C SER A 602 -2.58 -36.02 14.62
N PRO A 603 -3.64 -35.24 14.37
CA PRO A 603 -4.53 -35.48 13.23
C PRO A 603 -3.80 -35.15 11.93
N ALA A 604 -3.44 -36.15 11.15
CA ALA A 604 -3.11 -35.98 9.75
C ALA A 604 -4.39 -35.58 8.99
N HIS A 605 -4.41 -34.39 8.37
CA HIS A 605 -5.49 -33.98 7.48
C HIS A 605 -5.51 -34.89 6.23
N PRO A 606 -6.62 -35.56 5.88
CA PRO A 606 -6.70 -36.37 4.68
C PRO A 606 -6.68 -35.47 3.43
N GLY A 607 -5.87 -35.82 2.43
CA GLY A 607 -5.81 -35.10 1.14
C GLY A 607 -7.08 -35.26 0.29
N LEU A 608 -7.11 -34.63 -0.89
CA LEU A 608 -8.28 -34.55 -1.80
C LEU A 608 -8.77 -35.91 -2.37
N THR A 609 -8.03 -36.99 -2.09
CA THR A 609 -8.42 -38.38 -2.38
C THR A 609 -9.42 -38.92 -1.34
N ASN A 610 -9.53 -38.30 -0.16
CA ASN A 610 -10.55 -38.61 0.85
C ASN A 610 -11.06 -37.36 1.60
N PRO A 611 -11.69 -36.41 0.88
CA PRO A 611 -12.18 -35.20 1.51
C PRO A 611 -13.39 -35.52 2.40
N PRO A 612 -13.58 -34.80 3.52
CA PRO A 612 -14.86 -34.79 4.21
C PRO A 612 -15.97 -34.36 3.22
N ARG A 613 -17.23 -34.76 3.47
CA ARG A 613 -18.36 -34.41 2.60
C ARG A 613 -18.36 -32.91 2.25
N GLY A 614 -18.41 -32.57 0.96
CA GLY A 614 -18.67 -31.20 0.51
C GLY A 614 -17.47 -30.26 0.44
N ASP A 615 -16.36 -30.67 -0.18
CA ASP A 615 -15.18 -29.80 -0.34
C ASP A 615 -15.01 -29.32 -1.80
N HIS A 616 -14.57 -28.07 -1.94
CA HIS A 616 -14.35 -27.37 -3.19
C HIS A 616 -12.95 -26.76 -3.19
N ALA A 617 -12.07 -27.31 -4.03
CA ALA A 617 -10.67 -26.92 -4.05
C ALA A 617 -10.25 -26.31 -5.38
N CYS A 618 -9.19 -25.51 -5.35
CA CYS A 618 -8.49 -25.10 -6.57
C CYS A 618 -7.06 -25.63 -6.63
N CYS A 619 -6.62 -25.87 -7.86
CA CYS A 619 -5.26 -26.22 -8.20
C CYS A 619 -4.74 -25.26 -9.26
N VAL A 620 -3.60 -24.63 -8.99
CA VAL A 620 -2.85 -23.84 -9.99
C VAL A 620 -1.68 -24.70 -10.47
N TYR A 621 -1.60 -24.96 -11.76
CA TYR A 621 -0.53 -25.77 -12.37
C TYR A 621 0.30 -24.91 -13.33
N SER A 622 1.58 -25.27 -13.51
CA SER A 622 2.51 -24.50 -14.34
C SER A 622 2.92 -25.22 -15.64
N ASP A 623 2.60 -26.50 -15.76
CA ASP A 623 2.98 -27.33 -16.90
C ASP A 623 1.99 -28.50 -17.11
N ASP A 624 2.10 -29.17 -18.26
CA ASP A 624 1.20 -30.26 -18.65
C ASP A 624 1.36 -31.51 -17.78
N GLN A 625 2.53 -31.70 -17.17
CA GLN A 625 2.76 -32.84 -16.27
C GLN A 625 1.97 -32.64 -14.98
N GLN A 626 2.07 -31.47 -14.36
CA GLN A 626 1.32 -31.10 -13.17
C GLN A 626 -0.20 -31.14 -13.40
N TRP A 627 -0.65 -30.67 -14.57
CA TRP A 627 -2.05 -30.80 -14.99
C TRP A 627 -2.47 -32.28 -15.06
N SER A 628 -1.72 -33.11 -15.79
CA SER A 628 -2.04 -34.53 -15.97
C SER A 628 -2.06 -35.29 -14.65
N GLU A 629 -1.07 -35.08 -13.78
CA GLU A 629 -1.01 -35.69 -12.45
C GLU A 629 -2.20 -35.28 -11.57
N THR A 630 -2.59 -34.00 -11.61
CA THR A 630 -3.73 -33.48 -10.87
C THR A 630 -5.05 -34.09 -11.35
N VAL A 631 -5.27 -34.11 -12.67
CA VAL A 631 -6.50 -34.62 -13.28
C VAL A 631 -6.63 -36.13 -13.04
N THR A 632 -5.55 -36.87 -13.25
CA THR A 632 -5.53 -38.34 -13.06
C THR A 632 -5.75 -38.73 -11.61
N ALA A 633 -5.15 -38.00 -10.66
CA ALA A 633 -5.39 -38.19 -9.23
C ALA A 633 -6.85 -37.91 -8.85
N PHE A 634 -7.40 -36.78 -9.29
CA PHE A 634 -8.75 -36.37 -8.93
C PHE A 634 -9.83 -37.27 -9.54
N VAL A 635 -9.76 -37.54 -10.84
CA VAL A 635 -10.70 -38.42 -11.54
C VAL A 635 -10.57 -39.85 -11.04
N GLY A 636 -9.34 -40.35 -10.89
CA GLY A 636 -9.08 -41.71 -10.42
C GLY A 636 -9.65 -41.97 -9.02
N ALA A 637 -9.56 -41.00 -8.12
CA ALA A 637 -10.16 -41.11 -6.79
C ALA A 637 -11.70 -41.23 -6.83
N GLY A 638 -12.36 -40.48 -7.71
CA GLY A 638 -13.81 -40.58 -7.89
C GLY A 638 -14.25 -41.92 -8.47
N LEU A 639 -13.58 -42.39 -9.52
CA LEU A 639 -13.86 -43.69 -10.13
C LEU A 639 -13.68 -44.83 -9.12
N ALA A 640 -12.59 -44.80 -8.33
CA ALA A 640 -12.33 -45.81 -7.30
C ALA A 640 -13.38 -45.84 -6.18
N LYS A 641 -14.02 -44.70 -5.89
CA LYS A 641 -15.13 -44.60 -4.92
C LYS A 641 -16.49 -44.93 -5.52
N GLY A 642 -16.56 -45.22 -6.82
CA GLY A 642 -17.81 -45.46 -7.52
C GLY A 642 -18.63 -44.19 -7.73
N GLU A 643 -18.06 -42.99 -7.61
CA GLU A 643 -18.75 -41.72 -7.87
C GLU A 643 -18.97 -41.51 -9.37
N ARG A 644 -19.98 -40.70 -9.73
CA ARG A 644 -20.07 -40.16 -11.09
C ARG A 644 -19.08 -39.00 -11.20
N VAL A 645 -18.34 -38.93 -12.31
CA VAL A 645 -17.29 -37.93 -12.55
C VAL A 645 -17.60 -37.13 -13.82
N LEU A 646 -17.68 -35.81 -13.70
CA LEU A 646 -17.78 -34.87 -14.81
C LEU A 646 -16.50 -34.04 -14.86
N TYR A 647 -15.85 -34.00 -16.01
CA TYR A 647 -14.66 -33.18 -16.23
C TYR A 647 -14.88 -32.22 -17.41
N PHE A 648 -14.70 -30.92 -17.16
CA PHE A 648 -14.91 -29.86 -18.14
C PHE A 648 -13.58 -29.26 -18.61
N THR A 649 -13.29 -29.37 -19.90
CA THR A 649 -12.07 -28.86 -20.54
C THR A 649 -12.28 -27.47 -21.12
N ASP A 650 -11.25 -26.62 -21.13
CA ASP A 650 -11.28 -25.33 -21.81
C ASP A 650 -10.06 -25.15 -22.72
N GLY A 651 -8.87 -24.95 -22.13
CA GLY A 651 -7.61 -24.87 -22.87
C GLY A 651 -7.20 -26.21 -23.46
N THR A 652 -7.60 -27.31 -22.80
CA THR A 652 -7.25 -28.66 -23.20
C THR A 652 -8.32 -29.30 -24.09
N GLN A 653 -7.92 -30.20 -24.98
CA GLN A 653 -8.87 -31.03 -25.73
C GLN A 653 -9.35 -32.21 -24.88
N ALA A 654 -10.64 -32.55 -24.95
CA ALA A 654 -11.21 -33.72 -24.26
C ALA A 654 -10.45 -35.02 -24.51
N ARG A 655 -9.87 -35.19 -25.71
CA ARG A 655 -9.04 -36.35 -26.04
C ARG A 655 -7.75 -36.41 -25.21
N ALA A 656 -7.09 -35.29 -24.96
CA ALA A 656 -5.88 -35.26 -24.15
C ALA A 656 -6.15 -35.65 -22.69
N VAL A 657 -7.32 -35.31 -22.15
CA VAL A 657 -7.76 -35.79 -20.82
C VAL A 657 -7.92 -37.31 -20.85
N VAL A 658 -8.63 -37.86 -21.83
CA VAL A 658 -8.84 -39.31 -21.98
C VAL A 658 -7.50 -40.05 -22.10
N ASP A 659 -6.58 -39.54 -22.92
CA ASP A 659 -5.25 -40.10 -23.11
C ASP A 659 -4.40 -40.05 -21.82
N ALA A 660 -4.46 -38.95 -21.07
CA ALA A 660 -3.78 -38.82 -19.77
C ALA A 660 -4.32 -39.81 -18.72
N LEU A 661 -5.65 -39.95 -18.64
CA LEU A 661 -6.31 -40.92 -17.75
C LEU A 661 -5.93 -42.37 -18.10
N GLY A 662 -5.91 -42.70 -19.40
CA GLY A 662 -5.48 -44.02 -19.87
C GLY A 662 -4.01 -44.31 -19.56
N THR A 663 -3.13 -43.33 -19.77
CA THR A 663 -1.70 -43.42 -19.44
C THR A 663 -1.46 -43.65 -17.94
N ALA A 664 -2.32 -43.09 -17.08
CA ALA A 664 -2.25 -43.32 -15.63
C ALA A 664 -2.73 -44.71 -15.17
N GLY A 665 -3.27 -45.52 -16.10
CA GLY A 665 -3.74 -46.89 -15.86
C GLY A 665 -5.20 -46.99 -15.43
N LEU A 666 -6.03 -45.98 -15.69
CA LEU A 666 -7.47 -46.00 -15.41
C LEU A 666 -8.23 -46.69 -16.57
N ASP A 667 -9.28 -47.44 -16.25
CA ASP A 667 -10.16 -48.06 -17.26
C ASP A 667 -11.18 -47.03 -17.78
N VAL A 668 -10.68 -46.12 -18.62
CA VAL A 668 -11.44 -44.97 -19.13
C VAL A 668 -12.58 -45.42 -20.04
N ASP A 669 -12.36 -46.43 -20.88
CA ASP A 669 -13.36 -46.92 -21.81
C ASP A 669 -14.57 -47.51 -21.08
N ALA A 670 -14.37 -48.30 -20.03
CA ALA A 670 -15.46 -48.81 -19.20
C ALA A 670 -16.19 -47.68 -18.45
N ALA A 671 -15.45 -46.70 -17.93
CA ALA A 671 -16.03 -45.56 -17.22
C ALA A 671 -16.88 -44.66 -18.15
N LEU A 672 -16.43 -44.41 -19.38
CA LEU A 672 -17.20 -43.67 -20.39
C LEU A 672 -18.43 -44.46 -20.86
N ALA A 673 -18.28 -45.77 -21.13
CA ALA A 673 -19.38 -46.61 -21.62
C ALA A 673 -20.51 -46.80 -20.58
N SER A 674 -20.15 -46.87 -19.29
CA SER A 674 -21.12 -46.93 -18.19
C SER A 674 -21.76 -45.57 -17.85
N GLY A 675 -21.22 -44.47 -18.40
CA GLY A 675 -21.62 -43.11 -18.04
C GLY A 675 -21.14 -42.65 -16.66
N GLN A 676 -20.23 -43.42 -16.03
CA GLN A 676 -19.59 -43.04 -14.78
C GLN A 676 -18.65 -41.85 -14.98
N LEU A 677 -17.96 -41.76 -16.12
CA LEU A 677 -17.14 -40.61 -16.51
C LEU A 677 -17.77 -39.89 -17.70
N ALA A 678 -17.75 -38.55 -17.68
CA ALA A 678 -17.96 -37.73 -18.86
C ALA A 678 -16.89 -36.63 -18.95
N VAL A 679 -16.26 -36.49 -20.11
CA VAL A 679 -15.30 -35.41 -20.43
C VAL A 679 -15.93 -34.53 -21.51
N GLN A 680 -16.13 -33.27 -21.20
CA GLN A 680 -16.88 -32.31 -22.02
C GLN A 680 -16.17 -30.96 -22.07
N GLY A 681 -16.48 -30.12 -23.06
CA GLY A 681 -15.94 -28.75 -23.09
C GLY A 681 -16.65 -27.83 -22.11
N ALA A 682 -16.01 -26.74 -21.70
CA ALA A 682 -16.58 -25.69 -20.84
C ALA A 682 -17.84 -25.06 -21.47
N SER A 683 -17.98 -25.07 -22.80
CA SER A 683 -19.19 -24.69 -23.54
C SER A 683 -20.40 -25.59 -23.30
N GLN A 684 -20.23 -26.74 -22.65
CA GLN A 684 -21.31 -27.64 -22.23
C GLN A 684 -21.57 -27.56 -20.72
N SER A 685 -20.88 -26.65 -20.02
CA SER A 685 -21.00 -26.40 -18.58
C SER A 685 -21.01 -24.88 -18.32
N TYR A 686 -19.92 -24.30 -17.83
CA TYR A 686 -19.77 -22.88 -17.47
C TYR A 686 -20.25 -21.92 -18.56
N LEU A 687 -19.95 -22.24 -19.83
CA LEU A 687 -20.20 -21.39 -20.98
C LEU A 687 -21.38 -21.88 -21.84
N GLN A 688 -22.23 -22.75 -21.28
CA GLN A 688 -23.42 -23.25 -21.99
C GLN A 688 -24.39 -22.11 -22.33
N GLN A 689 -24.45 -21.07 -21.49
CA GLN A 689 -25.20 -19.86 -21.73
C GLN A 689 -24.28 -18.66 -21.53
N LEU A 690 -24.32 -17.73 -22.49
CA LEU A 690 -23.61 -16.45 -22.39
C LEU A 690 -24.63 -15.30 -22.32
N PRO A 691 -24.41 -14.29 -21.46
CA PRO A 691 -23.28 -14.15 -20.54
C PRO A 691 -23.25 -15.22 -19.43
N PHE A 692 -22.05 -15.55 -18.92
CA PHE A 692 -21.87 -16.46 -17.79
C PHE A 692 -22.76 -16.02 -16.62
N ASP A 693 -23.51 -16.97 -16.10
CA ASP A 693 -24.51 -16.73 -15.08
C ASP A 693 -24.41 -17.77 -13.94
N PRO A 694 -23.95 -17.37 -12.75
CA PRO A 694 -23.84 -18.24 -11.58
C PRO A 694 -25.11 -19.03 -11.25
N ASP A 695 -26.29 -18.42 -11.41
CA ASP A 695 -27.57 -19.10 -11.11
C ASP A 695 -27.79 -20.32 -12.00
N THR A 696 -27.51 -20.16 -13.29
CA THR A 696 -27.63 -21.23 -14.28
C THR A 696 -26.64 -22.37 -14.01
N VAL A 697 -25.37 -22.03 -13.71
CA VAL A 697 -24.32 -23.02 -13.44
C VAL A 697 -24.59 -23.79 -12.14
N ILE A 698 -24.94 -23.08 -11.05
CA ILE A 698 -25.27 -23.69 -9.75
C ILE A 698 -26.50 -24.60 -9.89
N ALA A 699 -27.56 -24.16 -10.56
CA ALA A 699 -28.74 -24.98 -10.81
C ALA A 699 -28.40 -26.23 -11.65
N GLY A 700 -27.47 -26.11 -12.61
CA GLY A 700 -26.94 -27.22 -13.39
C GLY A 700 -26.20 -28.25 -12.53
N MET A 701 -25.30 -27.80 -11.64
CA MET A 701 -24.55 -28.67 -10.73
C MET A 701 -25.47 -29.45 -9.78
N ARG A 702 -26.50 -28.78 -9.23
CA ARG A 702 -27.50 -29.42 -8.37
C ARG A 702 -28.24 -30.54 -9.11
N ARG A 703 -28.75 -30.23 -10.31
CA ARG A 703 -29.45 -31.20 -11.15
C ARG A 703 -28.57 -32.38 -11.54
N ALA A 704 -27.32 -32.13 -11.90
CA ALA A 704 -26.35 -33.17 -12.21
C ALA A 704 -26.08 -34.11 -11.02
N CYS A 705 -26.07 -33.55 -9.79
CA CYS A 705 -25.90 -34.32 -8.56
C CYS A 705 -27.14 -35.18 -8.27
N GLU A 706 -28.33 -34.59 -8.38
CA GLU A 706 -29.60 -35.30 -8.25
C GLU A 706 -29.70 -36.45 -9.26
N ASP A 707 -29.32 -36.22 -10.52
CA ASP A 707 -29.29 -37.23 -11.58
C ASP A 707 -28.27 -38.35 -11.26
N ALA A 708 -27.10 -38.00 -10.70
CA ALA A 708 -26.10 -38.99 -10.30
C ALA A 708 -26.62 -39.89 -9.17
N LEU A 709 -27.24 -39.30 -8.15
CA LEU A 709 -27.85 -40.05 -7.05
C LEU A 709 -29.02 -40.91 -7.53
N ALA A 710 -29.87 -40.40 -8.43
CA ALA A 710 -30.97 -41.14 -9.03
C ALA A 710 -30.49 -42.32 -9.88
N ALA A 711 -29.32 -42.20 -10.52
CA ALA A 711 -28.65 -43.27 -11.25
C ALA A 711 -27.91 -44.28 -10.36
N GLY A 712 -27.93 -44.10 -9.03
CA GLY A 712 -27.37 -45.04 -8.06
C GLY A 712 -25.90 -44.79 -7.69
N TYR A 713 -25.30 -43.68 -8.13
CA TYR A 713 -23.96 -43.28 -7.70
C TYR A 713 -24.00 -42.73 -6.25
N PRO A 714 -22.96 -42.95 -5.43
CA PRO A 714 -22.90 -42.47 -4.05
C PRO A 714 -22.65 -40.96 -3.93
N GLY A 715 -22.30 -40.28 -5.03
CA GLY A 715 -22.02 -38.85 -5.08
C GLY A 715 -21.57 -38.40 -6.48
N LEU A 716 -21.33 -37.10 -6.62
CA LEU A 716 -20.87 -36.46 -7.85
C LEU A 716 -19.50 -35.80 -7.64
N ARG A 717 -18.61 -35.99 -8.60
CA ARG A 717 -17.31 -35.32 -8.67
C ARG A 717 -17.24 -34.45 -9.91
N ILE A 718 -16.93 -33.17 -9.75
CA ILE A 718 -16.83 -32.20 -10.84
C ILE A 718 -15.42 -31.59 -10.86
N GLY A 719 -14.73 -31.71 -11.99
CA GLY A 719 -13.49 -31.00 -12.26
C GLY A 719 -13.66 -30.07 -13.45
N GLY A 720 -13.04 -28.90 -13.45
CA GLY A 720 -13.12 -27.99 -14.59
C GLY A 720 -11.91 -27.09 -14.73
N GLU A 721 -11.48 -26.91 -15.98
CA GLU A 721 -10.51 -25.88 -16.38
C GLU A 721 -11.20 -24.52 -16.41
N MET A 722 -10.62 -23.57 -15.68
CA MET A 722 -11.20 -22.25 -15.42
C MET A 722 -10.56 -21.13 -16.25
N ASP A 723 -9.60 -21.47 -17.12
CA ASP A 723 -8.78 -20.51 -17.88
C ASP A 723 -9.61 -19.56 -18.74
N TRP A 724 -10.84 -19.95 -19.08
CA TRP A 724 -11.80 -19.11 -19.78
C TRP A 724 -12.03 -17.76 -19.09
N CYS A 725 -11.86 -17.68 -17.77
CA CYS A 725 -12.03 -16.44 -17.01
C CYS A 725 -10.93 -15.39 -17.28
N THR A 726 -9.82 -15.80 -17.88
CA THR A 726 -8.72 -14.90 -18.29
C THR A 726 -8.94 -14.31 -19.69
N ARG A 727 -9.91 -14.83 -20.45
CA ARG A 727 -10.30 -14.34 -21.77
C ARG A 727 -11.49 -13.38 -21.64
N SER A 728 -11.76 -12.60 -22.69
CA SER A 728 -12.91 -11.66 -22.73
C SER A 728 -14.26 -12.37 -22.92
N VAL A 729 -14.64 -13.21 -21.96
CA VAL A 729 -15.93 -13.93 -21.93
C VAL A 729 -16.99 -13.06 -21.25
N PRO A 730 -18.16 -12.81 -21.89
CA PRO A 730 -19.24 -12.06 -21.25
C PRO A 730 -19.70 -12.73 -19.95
N GLY A 731 -19.76 -11.99 -18.85
CA GLY A 731 -20.16 -12.51 -17.54
C GLY A 731 -19.00 -13.04 -16.68
N ALA A 732 -17.77 -13.14 -17.20
CA ALA A 732 -16.62 -13.64 -16.43
C ALA A 732 -16.34 -12.80 -15.16
N GLU A 733 -16.72 -11.52 -15.14
CA GLU A 733 -16.65 -10.65 -13.96
C GLU A 733 -17.53 -11.11 -12.79
N ARG A 734 -18.47 -12.04 -13.03
CA ARG A 734 -19.32 -12.68 -12.01
C ARG A 734 -18.73 -13.98 -11.48
N LEU A 735 -17.51 -14.39 -11.90
CA LEU A 735 -16.89 -15.61 -11.38
C LEU A 735 -16.68 -15.56 -9.87
N LEU A 736 -16.29 -14.40 -9.32
CA LEU A 736 -16.15 -14.26 -7.86
C LEU A 736 -17.48 -14.43 -7.10
N GLU A 737 -18.58 -13.96 -7.68
CA GLU A 737 -19.93 -14.17 -7.12
C GLU A 737 -20.26 -15.67 -7.09
N TYR A 738 -19.95 -16.39 -8.17
CA TYR A 738 -20.09 -17.85 -8.23
C TYR A 738 -19.28 -18.54 -7.12
N GLU A 739 -17.99 -18.19 -6.96
CA GLU A 739 -17.13 -18.80 -5.94
C GLU A 739 -17.62 -18.59 -4.50
N LEU A 740 -18.14 -17.39 -4.21
CA LEU A 740 -18.66 -17.06 -2.88
C LEU A 740 -19.96 -17.82 -2.54
N ARG A 741 -20.70 -18.29 -3.55
CA ARG A 741 -22.00 -18.98 -3.38
C ARG A 741 -21.85 -20.49 -3.25
N LEU A 742 -20.87 -21.06 -3.96
CA LEU A 742 -20.69 -22.51 -4.12
C LEU A 742 -20.68 -23.28 -2.79
N GLU A 743 -19.90 -22.82 -1.81
CA GLU A 743 -19.77 -23.50 -0.52
C GLU A 743 -21.14 -23.70 0.14
N SER A 744 -21.91 -22.62 0.28
CA SER A 744 -23.20 -22.66 0.97
C SER A 744 -24.34 -23.26 0.14
N GLU A 745 -24.36 -23.02 -1.17
CA GLU A 745 -25.50 -23.39 -2.03
C GLU A 745 -25.36 -24.79 -2.66
N VAL A 746 -24.14 -25.35 -2.70
CA VAL A 746 -23.84 -26.61 -3.38
C VAL A 746 -23.11 -27.57 -2.46
N PHE A 747 -21.91 -27.22 -2.04
CA PHE A 747 -21.00 -28.17 -1.39
C PHE A 747 -21.42 -28.53 0.03
N ALA A 748 -21.98 -27.60 0.79
CA ALA A 748 -22.51 -27.86 2.13
C ALA A 748 -23.78 -28.75 2.12
N GLU A 749 -24.56 -28.73 1.04
CA GLU A 749 -25.86 -29.39 0.97
C GLU A 749 -25.84 -30.74 0.23
N LEU A 750 -24.92 -30.91 -0.72
CA LEU A 750 -24.92 -32.04 -1.64
C LEU A 750 -23.67 -32.93 -1.46
N PRO A 751 -23.76 -34.24 -1.75
CA PRO A 751 -22.60 -35.13 -1.80
C PRO A 751 -21.79 -34.88 -3.09
N LEU A 752 -21.25 -33.67 -3.22
CA LEU A 752 -20.51 -33.18 -4.38
C LEU A 752 -19.07 -32.83 -3.96
N THR A 753 -18.08 -33.20 -4.76
CA THR A 753 -16.67 -32.77 -4.61
C THR A 753 -16.21 -32.03 -5.87
N GLY A 754 -15.54 -30.90 -5.69
CA GLY A 754 -15.23 -29.97 -6.78
C GLY A 754 -13.75 -29.65 -6.88
N LEU A 755 -13.24 -29.54 -8.11
CA LEU A 755 -11.88 -29.07 -8.40
C LEU A 755 -11.87 -28.06 -9.54
N CYS A 756 -11.47 -26.83 -9.24
CA CYS A 756 -11.19 -25.79 -10.22
C CYS A 756 -9.70 -25.79 -10.58
N LEU A 757 -9.38 -25.91 -11.86
CA LEU A 757 -8.00 -25.89 -12.36
C LEU A 757 -7.71 -24.56 -13.06
N PHE A 758 -6.56 -23.97 -12.76
CA PHE A 758 -6.08 -22.73 -13.38
C PHE A 758 -4.66 -22.92 -13.92
N ASP A 759 -4.44 -22.55 -15.18
CA ASP A 759 -3.14 -22.57 -15.82
C ASP A 759 -2.34 -21.32 -15.48
N ARG A 760 -1.19 -21.48 -14.82
CA ARG A 760 -0.29 -20.36 -14.49
C ARG A 760 0.40 -19.77 -15.71
N ARG A 761 0.38 -20.45 -16.86
CA ARG A 761 0.95 -19.98 -18.13
C ARG A 761 0.10 -18.89 -18.79
N VAL A 762 -1.14 -18.69 -18.33
CA VAL A 762 -2.02 -17.57 -18.75
C VAL A 762 -2.15 -16.52 -17.64
N ASP A 763 -2.66 -15.33 -17.96
CA ASP A 763 -2.75 -14.22 -17.00
C ASP A 763 -3.83 -14.45 -15.93
N ILE A 764 -3.45 -15.15 -14.87
CA ILE A 764 -4.28 -15.40 -13.69
C ILE A 764 -4.15 -14.32 -12.62
N ALA A 765 -3.28 -13.33 -12.80
CA ALA A 765 -3.10 -12.21 -11.88
C ALA A 765 -4.20 -11.14 -12.03
N GLY A 766 -4.89 -11.11 -13.18
CA GLY A 766 -6.07 -10.29 -13.43
C GLY A 766 -7.37 -10.88 -12.85
N THR A 767 -8.36 -11.12 -13.70
CA THR A 767 -9.74 -11.50 -13.31
C THR A 767 -9.82 -12.78 -12.47
N ALA A 768 -8.83 -13.67 -12.56
CA ALA A 768 -8.82 -14.94 -11.82
C ALA A 768 -8.28 -14.83 -10.38
N ALA A 769 -7.55 -13.77 -10.04
CA ALA A 769 -6.82 -13.68 -8.76
C ALA A 769 -7.74 -13.76 -7.54
N LEU A 770 -8.87 -13.03 -7.56
CA LEU A 770 -9.86 -13.06 -6.48
C LEU A 770 -10.61 -14.41 -6.40
N PRO A 771 -11.16 -14.96 -7.49
CA PRO A 771 -11.72 -16.31 -7.50
C PRO A 771 -10.77 -17.38 -6.94
N ILE A 772 -9.50 -17.38 -7.35
CA ILE A 772 -8.49 -18.33 -6.84
C ILE A 772 -8.30 -18.16 -5.33
N ALA A 773 -8.16 -16.91 -4.86
CA ALA A 773 -7.98 -16.62 -3.44
C ALA A 773 -9.23 -16.90 -2.58
N ALA A 774 -10.42 -16.91 -3.20
CA ALA A 774 -11.69 -17.21 -2.55
C ALA A 774 -11.91 -18.69 -2.26
N HIS A 775 -11.16 -19.59 -2.90
CA HIS A 775 -11.23 -21.02 -2.54
C HIS A 775 -10.75 -21.22 -1.10
N ARG A 776 -11.43 -22.09 -0.35
CA ARG A 776 -11.04 -22.42 1.03
C ARG A 776 -9.95 -23.49 1.10
N THR A 777 -9.89 -24.32 0.07
CA THR A 777 -8.94 -25.42 -0.06
C THR A 777 -8.11 -25.18 -1.31
N HIS A 778 -6.81 -25.00 -1.12
CA HIS A 778 -5.83 -24.88 -2.21
C HIS A 778 -5.00 -26.14 -2.23
N VAL A 779 -4.74 -26.70 -3.42
CA VAL A 779 -3.86 -27.85 -3.57
C VAL A 779 -2.70 -27.58 -4.49
N VAL A 780 -1.59 -28.27 -4.20
CA VAL A 780 -0.41 -28.32 -5.05
C VAL A 780 -0.34 -29.67 -5.79
N PRO A 781 0.00 -29.66 -7.10
CA PRO A 781 0.40 -30.86 -7.82
C PRO A 781 1.57 -31.56 -7.12
N GLY A 782 1.51 -32.88 -6.98
CA GLY A 782 2.51 -33.68 -6.24
C GLY A 782 3.78 -33.96 -7.05
N HIS A 783 4.96 -33.88 -6.42
CA HIS A 783 6.24 -34.30 -7.03
C HIS A 783 6.43 -35.83 -6.98
N LEU A 784 6.97 -36.40 -8.07
CA LEU A 784 7.29 -37.81 -8.33
C LEU A 784 8.07 -38.56 -7.21
N GLY A 785 7.41 -38.95 -6.11
CA GLY A 785 7.75 -40.04 -5.19
C GLY A 785 6.65 -41.13 -5.08
N GLU A 786 6.84 -42.22 -4.34
CA GLU A 786 5.92 -43.38 -4.34
C GLU A 786 4.46 -43.08 -3.92
N ASP A 787 4.19 -41.91 -3.30
CA ASP A 787 2.86 -41.41 -2.90
C ASP A 787 2.28 -40.31 -3.84
N SER A 788 2.85 -40.09 -5.04
CA SER A 788 2.64 -38.89 -5.91
C SER A 788 1.23 -38.61 -6.43
N ARG A 789 0.26 -39.50 -6.25
CA ARG A 789 -1.10 -39.33 -6.77
C ARG A 789 -2.04 -38.63 -5.77
N VAL A 790 -1.49 -38.01 -4.73
CA VAL A 790 -2.26 -37.37 -3.67
C VAL A 790 -2.06 -35.86 -3.70
N LEU A 791 -3.12 -35.13 -4.07
CA LEU A 791 -3.20 -33.68 -3.93
C LEU A 791 -3.15 -33.30 -2.46
N LYS A 792 -2.18 -32.43 -2.11
CA LYS A 792 -1.98 -31.98 -0.73
C LYS A 792 -2.53 -30.56 -0.56
N PRO A 793 -3.39 -30.33 0.47
CA PRO A 793 -3.84 -29.00 0.79
C PRO A 793 -2.68 -28.14 1.30
N ILE A 794 -2.64 -26.87 0.92
CA ILE A 794 -1.71 -25.87 1.46
C ILE A 794 -2.48 -24.76 2.21
N PRO A 795 -1.86 -24.10 3.20
CA PRO A 795 -2.56 -23.15 4.07
C PRO A 795 -2.87 -21.79 3.43
N SER A 796 -2.18 -21.45 2.33
CA SER A 796 -2.22 -20.13 1.71
C SER A 796 -2.49 -20.25 0.20
N PRO A 797 -3.20 -19.28 -0.40
CA PRO A 797 -3.51 -19.32 -1.82
C PRO A 797 -2.23 -19.20 -2.68
N PRO A 798 -2.15 -19.92 -3.81
CA PRO A 798 -1.00 -19.90 -4.72
C PRO A 798 -0.86 -18.55 -5.44
N VAL A 799 -1.93 -17.75 -5.49
CA VAL A 799 -1.96 -16.35 -5.93
C VAL A 799 -2.49 -15.53 -4.76
N SER A 800 -1.72 -14.55 -4.29
CA SER A 800 -2.08 -13.71 -3.15
C SER A 800 -2.20 -12.25 -3.60
N PRO A 801 -3.38 -11.78 -4.04
CA PRO A 801 -3.57 -10.37 -4.32
C PRO A 801 -3.52 -9.58 -3.00
N PRO A 802 -3.15 -8.28 -3.06
CA PRO A 802 -2.96 -7.43 -1.87
C PRO A 802 -4.22 -7.29 -1.00
N LEU A 803 -5.39 -7.50 -1.61
CA LEU A 803 -6.67 -7.63 -0.93
C LEU A 803 -7.43 -8.80 -1.57
N HIS A 804 -7.95 -9.72 -0.76
CA HIS A 804 -8.80 -10.82 -1.20
C HIS A 804 -9.99 -11.06 -0.28
N VAL A 805 -10.90 -11.90 -0.75
CA VAL A 805 -12.06 -12.33 0.03
C VAL A 805 -11.98 -13.83 0.31
N ARG A 806 -12.49 -14.24 1.46
CA ARG A 806 -12.71 -15.64 1.83
C ARG A 806 -14.20 -15.85 2.13
N PRO A 807 -14.87 -16.85 1.55
CA PRO A 807 -16.27 -17.10 1.83
C PRO A 807 -16.47 -17.45 3.31
N LEU A 808 -17.57 -16.97 3.90
CA LEU A 808 -17.93 -17.29 5.28
C LEU A 808 -18.39 -18.76 5.39
N ARG A 809 -18.17 -19.37 6.55
CA ARG A 809 -18.66 -20.74 6.84
C ARG A 809 -20.18 -20.80 7.00
N GLU A 810 -20.77 -19.73 7.53
CA GLU A 810 -22.20 -19.61 7.77
C GLU A 810 -22.67 -18.22 7.34
N GLY A 811 -23.83 -18.17 6.68
CA GLY A 811 -24.42 -16.94 6.15
C GLY A 811 -23.86 -16.52 4.79
N ALA A 812 -24.61 -15.69 4.08
CA ALA A 812 -24.20 -15.15 2.78
C ALA A 812 -23.23 -13.99 2.97
N GLY A 813 -21.98 -14.16 2.54
CA GLY A 813 -20.97 -13.13 2.76
C GLY A 813 -19.54 -13.60 2.61
N ALA A 814 -18.62 -12.70 2.90
CA ALA A 814 -17.19 -12.98 2.88
C ALA A 814 -16.44 -12.28 4.00
N GLN A 815 -15.31 -12.85 4.39
CA GLN A 815 -14.24 -12.15 5.11
C GLN A 815 -13.36 -11.42 4.11
N LEU A 816 -13.11 -10.14 4.34
CA LEU A 816 -12.13 -9.35 3.61
C LEU A 816 -10.76 -9.43 4.30
N VAL A 817 -9.72 -9.75 3.54
CA VAL A 817 -8.36 -9.98 4.05
C VAL A 817 -7.36 -9.14 3.27
N GLY A 818 -6.52 -8.40 3.98
CA GLY A 818 -5.47 -7.53 3.41
C GLY A 818 -5.69 -6.04 3.71
N HIS A 819 -5.08 -5.16 2.91
CA HIS A 819 -5.18 -3.71 3.07
C HIS A 819 -6.04 -3.12 1.96
N ALA A 820 -7.00 -2.26 2.31
CA ALA A 820 -7.83 -1.52 1.36
C ALA A 820 -7.29 -0.09 1.20
N ASP A 821 -6.43 0.08 0.19
CA ASP A 821 -5.68 1.31 -0.13
C ASP A 821 -5.78 1.58 -1.65
N PRO A 822 -5.08 2.61 -2.19
CA PRO A 822 -5.13 2.89 -3.63
C PRO A 822 -4.66 1.71 -4.52
N ASP A 823 -3.71 0.90 -4.05
CA ASP A 823 -3.11 -0.19 -4.84
C ASP A 823 -4.01 -1.43 -4.89
N SER A 824 -4.85 -1.62 -3.87
CA SER A 824 -5.81 -2.73 -3.81
C SER A 824 -7.24 -2.36 -4.23
N ARG A 825 -7.46 -1.11 -4.67
CA ARG A 825 -8.80 -0.55 -4.92
C ARG A 825 -9.63 -1.34 -5.92
N ALA A 826 -9.02 -1.77 -7.02
CA ALA A 826 -9.71 -2.57 -8.03
C ALA A 826 -10.23 -3.90 -7.46
N TYR A 827 -9.46 -4.52 -6.56
CA TYR A 827 -9.86 -5.76 -5.89
C TYR A 827 -11.02 -5.52 -4.92
N LEU A 828 -11.00 -4.41 -4.18
CA LEU A 828 -12.12 -4.04 -3.30
C LEU A 828 -13.41 -3.83 -4.10
N THR A 829 -13.33 -3.08 -5.21
CA THR A 829 -14.49 -2.84 -6.08
C THR A 829 -15.06 -4.15 -6.64
N ALA A 830 -14.21 -5.07 -7.09
CA ALA A 830 -14.63 -6.38 -7.58
C ALA A 830 -15.27 -7.24 -6.46
N ALA A 831 -14.66 -7.26 -5.28
CA ALA A 831 -15.18 -7.96 -4.10
C ALA A 831 -16.55 -7.45 -3.67
N LEU A 832 -16.70 -6.13 -3.49
CA LEU A 832 -17.98 -5.51 -3.12
C LEU A 832 -19.03 -5.71 -4.20
N GLY A 833 -18.65 -5.61 -5.48
CA GLY A 833 -19.53 -5.91 -6.60
C GLY A 833 -20.08 -7.34 -6.58
N ALA A 834 -19.25 -8.33 -6.20
CA ALA A 834 -19.69 -9.71 -6.02
C ALA A 834 -20.65 -9.86 -4.82
N LEU A 835 -20.35 -9.19 -3.69
CA LEU A 835 -21.19 -9.22 -2.49
C LEU A 835 -22.59 -8.62 -2.73
N VAL A 836 -22.69 -7.53 -3.49
CA VAL A 836 -23.99 -6.93 -3.85
C VAL A 836 -24.87 -7.94 -4.59
N ARG A 837 -24.27 -8.78 -5.43
CA ARG A 837 -25.01 -9.75 -6.26
C ARG A 837 -25.42 -11.04 -5.54
N LEU A 838 -24.99 -11.27 -4.30
CA LEU A 838 -25.37 -12.46 -3.54
C LEU A 838 -26.90 -12.52 -3.28
N PRO A 839 -27.59 -13.64 -3.49
CA PRO A 839 -29.06 -13.72 -3.37
C PRO A 839 -29.53 -13.83 -1.90
N ALA A 840 -29.16 -12.88 -1.04
CA ALA A 840 -29.47 -12.90 0.40
C ALA A 840 -30.06 -11.57 0.91
N ALA A 841 -31.01 -11.68 1.85
CA ALA A 841 -31.62 -10.52 2.51
C ALA A 841 -30.63 -9.78 3.43
N VAL A 842 -29.67 -10.51 3.99
CA VAL A 842 -28.57 -9.97 4.80
C VAL A 842 -27.27 -10.52 4.23
N VAL A 843 -26.37 -9.61 3.85
CA VAL A 843 -25.02 -9.90 3.39
C VAL A 843 -24.05 -9.53 4.50
N HIS A 844 -23.19 -10.47 4.88
CA HIS A 844 -22.22 -10.29 5.95
C HIS A 844 -20.82 -10.00 5.37
N LEU A 845 -20.18 -8.94 5.85
CA LEU A 845 -18.80 -8.63 5.50
C LEU A 845 -17.95 -8.60 6.77
N ASP A 846 -17.07 -9.58 6.89
CA ASP A 846 -16.18 -9.71 8.04
C ASP A 846 -14.85 -9.04 7.76
N LEU A 847 -14.55 -7.97 8.50
CA LEU A 847 -13.38 -7.14 8.30
C LEU A 847 -12.23 -7.49 9.26
N SER A 848 -12.31 -8.61 9.98
CA SER A 848 -11.28 -9.02 10.93
C SER A 848 -9.91 -9.35 10.32
N GLY A 849 -9.87 -9.65 9.01
CA GLY A 849 -8.62 -9.81 8.27
C GLY A 849 -8.16 -8.53 7.58
N THR A 850 -8.87 -7.41 7.78
CA THR A 850 -8.59 -6.12 7.15
C THR A 850 -7.90 -5.19 8.14
N ASP A 851 -6.62 -4.91 7.93
CA ASP A 851 -5.83 -4.10 8.87
C ASP A 851 -6.01 -2.60 8.65
N PHE A 852 -6.36 -2.20 7.41
CA PHE A 852 -6.50 -0.80 7.02
C PHE A 852 -7.57 -0.61 5.93
N LEU A 853 -8.29 0.51 6.03
CA LEU A 853 -9.30 0.97 5.07
C LEU A 853 -9.10 2.48 4.90
N ASP A 854 -8.80 2.92 3.68
CA ASP A 854 -8.76 4.34 3.35
C ASP A 854 -10.17 4.96 3.24
N VAL A 855 -10.24 6.28 3.07
CA VAL A 855 -11.51 7.02 2.98
C VAL A 855 -12.32 6.64 1.73
N GLU A 856 -11.66 6.27 0.63
CA GLU A 856 -12.34 5.88 -0.61
C GLU A 856 -12.93 4.47 -0.49
N ALA A 857 -12.26 3.57 0.21
CA ALA A 857 -12.75 2.25 0.56
C ALA A 857 -13.99 2.34 1.46
N LEU A 858 -13.99 3.28 2.42
CA LEU A 858 -15.20 3.62 3.17
C LEU A 858 -16.33 4.11 2.25
N ALA A 859 -16.04 5.01 1.31
CA ALA A 859 -17.05 5.48 0.36
C ALA A 859 -17.64 4.33 -0.47
N GLN A 860 -16.82 3.37 -0.90
CA GLN A 860 -17.29 2.16 -1.57
C GLN A 860 -18.16 1.28 -0.67
N LEU A 861 -17.82 1.12 0.61
CA LEU A 861 -18.65 0.38 1.59
C LEU A 861 -20.00 1.06 1.81
N VAL A 862 -20.01 2.39 1.96
CA VAL A 862 -21.23 3.20 2.09
C VAL A 862 -22.10 3.07 0.83
N HIS A 863 -21.49 3.17 -0.34
CA HIS A 863 -22.18 2.99 -1.62
C HIS A 863 -22.79 1.58 -1.74
N THR A 864 -22.03 0.56 -1.38
CA THR A 864 -22.46 -0.85 -1.38
C THR A 864 -23.64 -1.07 -0.43
N ALA A 865 -23.56 -0.55 0.80
CA ALA A 865 -24.64 -0.62 1.77
C ALA A 865 -25.89 0.12 1.29
N GLY A 866 -25.72 1.28 0.63
CA GLY A 866 -26.81 2.04 0.03
C GLY A 866 -27.49 1.31 -1.12
N ALA A 867 -26.72 0.68 -2.01
CA ALA A 867 -27.24 -0.13 -3.11
C ALA A 867 -28.09 -1.30 -2.59
N LEU A 868 -27.57 -2.08 -1.63
CA LEU A 868 -28.30 -3.17 -0.98
C LEU A 868 -29.58 -2.67 -0.28
N ARG A 869 -29.50 -1.54 0.43
CA ARG A 869 -30.66 -0.94 1.11
C ARG A 869 -31.76 -0.52 0.13
N SER A 870 -31.40 -0.04 -1.06
CA SER A 870 -32.37 0.33 -2.10
C SER A 870 -33.18 -0.87 -2.63
N GLU A 871 -32.62 -2.07 -2.54
CA GLU A 871 -33.27 -3.35 -2.87
C GLU A 871 -33.99 -4.00 -1.66
N GLY A 872 -34.04 -3.32 -0.51
CA GLY A 872 -34.61 -3.86 0.73
C GLY A 872 -33.72 -4.90 1.44
N ARG A 873 -32.44 -4.97 1.07
CA ARG A 873 -31.43 -5.87 1.63
C ARG A 873 -30.48 -5.12 2.55
N ARG A 874 -29.68 -5.83 3.36
CA ARG A 874 -28.80 -5.22 4.38
C ARG A 874 -27.36 -5.72 4.25
N LEU A 875 -26.41 -4.81 4.40
CA LEU A 875 -24.98 -5.12 4.56
C LEU A 875 -24.62 -4.99 6.05
N VAL A 876 -24.18 -6.08 6.67
CA VAL A 876 -23.74 -6.11 8.06
C VAL A 876 -22.23 -6.28 8.11
N LEU A 877 -21.54 -5.27 8.65
CA LEU A 877 -20.10 -5.27 8.84
C LEU A 877 -19.76 -5.88 10.20
N HIS A 878 -18.92 -6.91 10.20
CA HIS A 878 -18.42 -7.56 11.41
C HIS A 878 -16.97 -7.17 11.66
N ARG A 879 -16.63 -6.98 12.95
CA ARG A 879 -15.26 -6.70 13.40
C ARG A 879 -14.57 -5.58 12.59
N PRO A 880 -15.22 -4.42 12.44
CA PRO A 880 -14.65 -3.31 11.67
C PRO A 880 -13.31 -2.85 12.27
N PRO A 881 -12.28 -2.59 11.45
CA PRO A 881 -11.02 -2.08 11.96
C PRO A 881 -11.19 -0.69 12.56
N LEU A 882 -10.25 -0.32 13.44
CA LEU A 882 -10.27 0.98 14.13
C LEU A 882 -10.33 2.16 13.16
N SER A 883 -9.71 2.05 11.97
CA SER A 883 -9.80 3.07 10.91
C SER A 883 -11.25 3.34 10.48
N LEU A 884 -12.04 2.29 10.27
CA LEU A 884 -13.44 2.40 9.86
C LEU A 884 -14.31 2.95 10.99
N LEU A 885 -14.12 2.47 12.22
CA LEU A 885 -14.84 2.96 13.39
C LEU A 885 -14.61 4.47 13.62
N ARG A 886 -13.37 4.93 13.45
CA ARG A 886 -13.00 6.35 13.57
C ARG A 886 -13.59 7.17 12.43
N ALA A 887 -13.55 6.66 11.20
CA ALA A 887 -14.15 7.35 10.07
C ALA A 887 -15.68 7.47 10.22
N ALA A 888 -16.36 6.44 10.73
CA ALA A 888 -17.79 6.49 11.04
C ALA A 888 -18.14 7.52 12.14
N GLN A 889 -17.22 7.76 13.09
CA GLN A 889 -17.37 8.84 14.08
C GLN A 889 -17.14 10.23 13.48
N MET A 890 -16.21 10.35 12.53
CA MET A 890 -15.91 11.61 11.85
C MET A 890 -16.98 12.02 10.83
N PHE A 891 -17.67 11.03 10.23
CA PHE A 891 -18.65 11.19 9.16
C PHE A 891 -19.96 10.46 9.51
N PRO A 892 -20.67 10.86 10.58
CA PRO A 892 -21.81 10.12 11.11
C PRO A 892 -23.01 10.11 10.14
N ASP A 893 -23.22 11.18 9.37
CA ASP A 893 -24.33 11.28 8.42
C ASP A 893 -24.07 10.40 7.20
N GLU A 894 -22.85 10.42 6.67
CA GLU A 894 -22.42 9.61 5.53
C GLU A 894 -22.38 8.11 5.87
N CYS A 895 -21.99 7.77 7.11
CA CYS A 895 -21.90 6.39 7.57
C CYS A 895 -23.22 5.84 8.16
N SER A 896 -24.28 6.65 8.22
CA SER A 896 -25.59 6.25 8.76
C SER A 896 -26.24 5.04 8.05
N VAL A 897 -25.76 4.72 6.85
CA VAL A 897 -26.22 3.55 6.08
C VAL A 897 -25.54 2.24 6.49
N LEU A 898 -24.40 2.31 7.18
CA LEU A 898 -23.63 1.14 7.59
C LEU A 898 -24.25 0.49 8.84
N GLU A 899 -24.56 -0.80 8.74
CA GLU A 899 -24.95 -1.62 9.89
C GLU A 899 -23.70 -2.35 10.40
N MET A 900 -23.24 -2.03 11.61
CA MET A 900 -22.08 -2.66 12.23
C MET A 900 -22.55 -3.60 13.35
N ALA A 901 -22.16 -4.86 13.28
CA ALA A 901 -22.36 -5.81 14.36
C ALA A 901 -21.39 -5.49 15.52
N ALA A 902 -21.92 -5.54 16.75
CA ALA A 902 -21.18 -5.25 17.97
C ALA A 902 -20.12 -6.30 18.32
#